data_AF-A0A8T1WW30-F1
#
_entry.id   AF-A0A8T1WW30-F1
#
_cell.length_a   1.000
_cell.length_b   1.000
_cell.length_c   1.000
_cell.angle_alpha   90.00
_cell.angle_beta   90.00
_cell.angle_gamma   90.00
#
_symmetry.space_group_name_H-M   'P 1'
#
loop_
_entity.id
_entity.type
_entity.pdbx_description
1 polymer ?
#
loop_
_entity_poly.entity_id
_entity_poly.type
_entity_poly.pdbx_seq_one_letter_code
_entity_poly.pdbx_strand_id
1 'polypeptide(L)'
;MSRVHSAFLQVCSHLGINFCATGAAVDAIDIEDAVDGQSQLAKAAAEGRVDRLQLLLRFEKASVNGVVGENGDSALLTAAERGHLEAVRVLLDHGADTELIGSKGCTALVCAASEGHQDIVRLLLGKNAAVDAQGTIKKTALMCAAEKGHLKTVQVLLDGGASVDLDGEEKDSALVLAAQGGHAEVVELLGDRGAVIEFKGVNGDTSLIRAATDGRVDVVRVLIGKGAEVNAQASNGDTALIRAANKGHVETARVLMENGAAVELADSDGFTPLQCAAKEGFVDVVRLLLVNHAGVNVANAEDITPLIRAVDRGHIEAISLLVEWKAEVDHQSAYGGTALIDSAFLGHLEATRILVEAGADVNLAHTDGFTPLMCAAQEGHTAIVEYLLQNGATVDHQPKKGGRALEVSTANGHVEVVRLLLEHGSNANLADWNGCPPLMDAVDSGKIDIVGLLLAREANVNTQDNDGDTSLHECVYENMLDIAKILLENGADPNVPNSVGFTPLMACAHVGQTEFVPLLASNGATMDMTDHCGRTALMLAAEEGHQAALEALLENGAAIDIADTDGKTALMKAAYRAHDDLVLFLLQKNANASATDNAGLTAAALARLNNRIDTERVIKGYQGVDLCTTLGTPIPTKAPEWFISSREIRKEKDPFSFGSFGKVYRGWWLNSRVVIKCVNAEADKEKEAFQREARIWQQARHPNILPFFGACHESTPCFFVCEEATNGNLKDYLFREKQNGKTLAWRKLHELALGLLFLHERRIVHSDLKCNQVLISKDGVAMLTDFGLSFNSAEARGVASGNTLGALRWKAPEVIRKDNPTAPNTTSDVYSLGMCIVEAVTGKVPWGDLPDPVVKFHVTREQFLPRPKAFQNNAQWELVKSLCAFDPSKRMTMSDAVGQLQAFAQEELIQERIAESLETAEGAM
;
A
#
# COMPACT_ATOMS: atom_id res chain seq x y z
N MET A 1 -0.48 -3.47 70.81
CA MET A 1 -1.52 -3.72 71.84
C MET A 1 -1.02 -4.53 73.05
N SER A 2 0.28 -4.56 73.40
CA SER A 2 0.74 -5.35 74.57
C SER A 2 0.63 -4.62 75.92
N ARG A 3 0.30 -3.32 75.94
CA ARG A 3 0.08 -2.54 77.18
C ARG A 3 -1.38 -2.44 77.63
N VAL A 4 -2.34 -2.84 76.79
CA VAL A 4 -3.78 -2.87 77.13
C VAL A 4 -4.17 -4.23 77.74
N HIS A 5 -3.49 -5.30 77.34
CA HIS A 5 -3.74 -6.67 77.81
C HIS A 5 -3.32 -6.90 79.27
N SER A 6 -2.26 -6.21 79.73
CA SER A 6 -1.78 -6.28 81.12
C SER A 6 -2.74 -5.59 82.10
N ALA A 7 -3.38 -4.49 81.67
CA ALA A 7 -4.35 -3.77 82.49
C ALA A 7 -5.67 -4.54 82.66
N PHE A 8 -6.06 -5.35 81.66
CA PHE A 8 -7.30 -6.14 81.69
C PHE A 8 -7.20 -7.36 82.64
N LEU A 9 -6.05 -8.04 82.66
CA LEU A 9 -5.80 -9.18 83.56
C LEU A 9 -5.68 -8.77 85.03
N GLN A 10 -5.23 -7.55 85.31
CA GLN A 10 -5.11 -7.03 86.68
C GLN A 10 -6.48 -6.65 87.29
N VAL A 11 -7.46 -6.29 86.45
CA VAL A 11 -8.85 -6.04 86.86
C VAL A 11 -9.59 -7.35 87.15
N CYS A 12 -9.35 -8.39 86.37
CA CYS A 12 -9.97 -9.71 86.58
C CYS A 12 -9.45 -10.41 87.86
N SER A 13 -8.21 -10.14 88.28
CA SER A 13 -7.65 -10.63 89.55
C SER A 13 -8.31 -10.00 90.80
N HIS A 14 -8.86 -8.78 90.71
CA HIS A 14 -9.52 -8.10 91.82
C HIS A 14 -10.99 -8.51 92.02
N LEU A 15 -11.58 -9.26 91.09
CA LEU A 15 -13.01 -9.58 91.09
C LEU A 15 -13.34 -11.07 91.34
N GLY A 16 -12.34 -11.95 91.47
CA GLY A 16 -12.53 -13.31 91.98
C GLY A 16 -13.47 -14.21 91.15
N ILE A 17 -13.59 -13.99 89.84
CA ILE A 17 -14.50 -14.75 88.98
C ILE A 17 -13.77 -15.97 88.39
N ASN A 18 -14.01 -17.14 88.97
CA ASN A 18 -13.69 -18.44 88.39
C ASN A 18 -14.90 -18.94 87.59
N PHE A 19 -14.72 -19.24 86.30
CA PHE A 19 -15.63 -20.13 85.59
C PHE A 19 -14.89 -21.38 85.12
N CYS A 20 -15.38 -22.51 85.64
CA CYS A 20 -14.91 -23.87 85.44
C CYS A 20 -15.61 -24.50 84.22
N ALA A 21 -14.92 -25.44 83.58
CA ALA A 21 -15.25 -26.18 82.35
C ALA A 21 -16.65 -26.82 82.34
N THR A 22 -17.28 -27.06 81.18
CA THR A 22 -17.03 -28.30 80.39
C THR A 22 -17.68 -28.26 78.99
N GLY A 23 -16.92 -28.67 77.97
CA GLY A 23 -17.42 -29.63 76.97
C GLY A 23 -18.09 -29.13 75.69
N ALA A 24 -17.47 -28.23 74.94
CA ALA A 24 -17.65 -28.18 73.49
C ALA A 24 -16.28 -27.89 72.86
N ALA A 25 -15.71 -28.90 72.22
CA ALA A 25 -14.55 -28.72 71.35
C ALA A 25 -15.02 -27.90 70.15
N VAL A 26 -14.87 -26.59 70.28
CA VAL A 26 -14.86 -25.67 69.14
C VAL A 26 -13.53 -25.97 68.46
N ASP A 27 -13.55 -26.78 67.41
CA ASP A 27 -12.39 -26.88 66.52
C ASP A 27 -12.20 -25.50 65.91
N ALA A 28 -11.23 -24.79 66.48
CA ALA A 28 -10.63 -23.60 65.94
C ALA A 28 -10.05 -23.96 64.57
N ILE A 29 -10.80 -23.67 63.52
CA ILE A 29 -10.26 -23.64 62.17
C ILE A 29 -9.50 -22.32 62.04
N ASP A 30 -8.19 -22.42 61.83
CA ASP A 30 -7.30 -21.33 61.47
C ASP A 30 -7.95 -20.41 60.43
N ILE A 31 -8.37 -19.23 60.90
CA ILE A 31 -8.60 -18.07 60.06
C ILE A 31 -7.28 -17.31 60.11
N GLU A 32 -6.32 -17.72 59.29
CA GLU A 32 -5.14 -16.89 59.01
C GLU A 32 -5.60 -15.51 58.53
N ASP A 33 -4.93 -14.49 59.04
CA ASP A 33 -5.14 -13.07 58.79
C ASP A 33 -5.23 -12.72 57.29
N ALA A 34 -6.10 -11.75 56.97
CA ALA A 34 -6.10 -10.91 55.77
C ALA A 34 -6.53 -11.50 54.40
N VAL A 35 -7.53 -12.39 54.35
CA VAL A 35 -8.22 -12.71 53.07
C VAL A 35 -9.71 -12.45 53.20
N ASP A 36 -10.20 -11.53 52.34
CA ASP A 36 -11.60 -11.15 52.15
C ASP A 36 -12.56 -12.37 52.17
N GLY A 37 -13.67 -12.24 52.91
CA GLY A 37 -14.64 -13.33 53.12
C GLY A 37 -15.26 -13.83 51.82
N GLN A 38 -15.42 -12.96 50.82
CA GLN A 38 -15.90 -13.32 49.49
C GLN A 38 -14.90 -14.23 48.75
N SER A 39 -13.62 -13.88 48.81
CA SER A 39 -12.52 -14.68 48.26
C SER A 39 -12.44 -16.08 48.91
N GLN A 40 -12.72 -16.19 50.21
CA GLN A 40 -12.78 -17.49 50.89
C GLN A 40 -13.99 -18.33 50.49
N LEU A 41 -15.15 -17.69 50.24
CA LEU A 41 -16.35 -18.38 49.75
C LEU A 41 -16.11 -18.94 48.35
N ALA A 42 -15.54 -18.15 47.45
CA ALA A 42 -15.17 -18.60 46.10
C ALA A 42 -14.16 -19.75 46.15
N LYS A 43 -13.13 -19.67 47.00
CA LYS A 43 -12.17 -20.78 47.18
C LYS A 43 -12.82 -22.05 47.72
N ALA A 44 -13.70 -21.93 48.70
CA ALA A 44 -14.43 -23.07 49.26
C ALA A 44 -15.36 -23.73 48.21
N ALA A 45 -16.02 -22.92 47.37
CA ALA A 45 -16.80 -23.40 46.23
C ALA A 45 -15.92 -24.10 45.20
N ALA A 46 -14.75 -23.53 44.89
CA ALA A 46 -13.79 -24.06 43.94
C ALA A 46 -13.21 -25.43 44.35
N GLU A 47 -13.10 -25.67 45.65
CA GLU A 47 -12.57 -26.90 46.25
C GLU A 47 -13.67 -27.88 46.69
N GLY A 48 -14.95 -27.53 46.52
CA GLY A 48 -16.08 -28.38 46.94
C GLY A 48 -16.22 -28.54 48.46
N ARG A 49 -15.67 -27.61 49.27
CA ARG A 49 -15.68 -27.70 50.74
C ARG A 49 -17.02 -27.24 51.33
N VAL A 50 -18.00 -28.13 51.33
CA VAL A 50 -19.39 -27.87 51.78
C VAL A 50 -19.47 -27.30 53.20
N ASP A 51 -18.76 -27.88 54.17
CA ASP A 51 -18.77 -27.41 55.56
C ASP A 51 -18.29 -25.95 55.68
N ARG A 52 -17.28 -25.58 54.88
CA ARG A 52 -16.72 -24.23 54.86
C ARG A 52 -17.68 -23.24 54.17
N LEU A 53 -18.37 -23.66 53.11
CA LEU A 53 -19.42 -22.87 52.47
C LEU A 53 -20.56 -22.55 53.46
N GLN A 54 -21.09 -23.58 54.13
CA GLN A 54 -22.16 -23.42 55.11
C GLN A 54 -21.74 -22.49 56.26
N LEU A 55 -20.50 -22.61 56.75
CA LEU A 55 -19.99 -21.76 57.81
C LEU A 55 -19.86 -20.30 57.37
N LEU A 56 -19.32 -20.05 56.17
CA LEU A 56 -19.16 -18.69 55.64
C LEU A 56 -20.50 -17.99 55.36
N LEU A 57 -21.49 -18.72 54.82
CA LEU A 57 -22.83 -18.20 54.55
C LEU A 57 -23.64 -17.99 55.84
N ARG A 58 -23.59 -18.93 56.80
CA ARG A 58 -24.34 -18.85 58.06
C ARG A 58 -23.93 -17.68 58.96
N PHE A 59 -22.65 -17.32 58.95
CA PHE A 59 -22.13 -16.21 59.74
C PHE A 59 -22.09 -14.87 58.96
N GLU A 60 -22.77 -14.80 57.80
CA GLU A 60 -22.86 -13.61 56.94
C GLU A 60 -21.48 -12.99 56.62
N LYS A 61 -20.43 -13.82 56.55
CA LYS A 61 -19.06 -13.35 56.27
C LYS A 61 -18.81 -13.09 54.78
N ALA A 62 -19.72 -13.52 53.92
CA ALA A 62 -19.67 -13.36 52.47
C ALA A 62 -21.09 -13.32 51.90
N SER A 63 -21.29 -12.63 50.79
CA SER A 63 -22.55 -12.65 50.06
C SER A 63 -22.61 -13.89 49.17
N VAL A 64 -23.72 -14.64 49.19
CA VAL A 64 -23.93 -15.82 48.32
C VAL A 64 -23.80 -15.47 46.82
N ASN A 65 -24.22 -14.25 46.47
CA ASN A 65 -24.16 -13.67 45.13
C ASN A 65 -22.98 -12.69 44.96
N GLY A 66 -22.11 -12.59 45.96
CA GLY A 66 -20.92 -11.77 45.87
C GLY A 66 -19.93 -12.36 44.85
N VAL A 67 -19.15 -11.48 44.24
CA VAL A 67 -18.27 -11.82 43.14
C VAL A 67 -16.81 -11.45 43.47
N VAL A 68 -15.85 -12.18 42.90
CA VAL A 68 -14.41 -11.95 43.17
C VAL A 68 -13.69 -11.49 41.90
N GLY A 69 -12.90 -10.42 42.01
CA GLY A 69 -12.14 -9.81 40.90
C GLY A 69 -12.95 -8.81 40.05
N GLU A 70 -12.30 -8.13 39.10
CA GLU A 70 -12.91 -7.07 38.26
C GLU A 70 -14.01 -7.60 37.31
N ASN A 71 -14.03 -8.91 37.02
CA ASN A 71 -15.00 -9.56 36.12
C ASN A 71 -15.92 -10.59 36.79
N GLY A 72 -15.83 -10.77 38.12
CA GLY A 72 -16.96 -11.19 38.94
C GLY A 72 -17.47 -12.65 38.92
N ASP A 73 -16.61 -13.67 39.01
CA ASP A 73 -17.11 -15.05 39.19
C ASP A 73 -17.73 -15.27 40.58
N SER A 74 -18.98 -15.75 40.58
CA SER A 74 -19.69 -16.12 41.81
C SER A 74 -19.25 -17.49 42.32
N ALA A 75 -19.51 -17.76 43.60
CA ALA A 75 -19.30 -19.09 44.18
C ALA A 75 -20.10 -20.18 43.42
N LEU A 76 -21.31 -19.85 42.95
CA LEU A 76 -22.15 -20.76 42.18
C LEU A 76 -21.52 -21.10 40.82
N LEU A 77 -21.06 -20.09 40.08
CA LEU A 77 -20.38 -20.26 38.79
C LEU A 77 -19.15 -21.18 38.94
N THR A 78 -18.34 -20.91 39.95
CA THR A 78 -17.10 -21.66 40.21
C THR A 78 -17.38 -23.12 40.62
N ALA A 79 -18.38 -23.36 41.47
CA ALA A 79 -18.79 -24.70 41.86
C ALA A 79 -19.40 -25.49 40.69
N ALA A 80 -20.18 -24.81 39.85
CA ALA A 80 -20.82 -25.39 38.68
C ALA A 80 -19.80 -25.78 37.59
N GLU A 81 -18.85 -24.91 37.27
CA GLU A 81 -17.75 -25.21 36.33
C GLU A 81 -16.89 -26.40 36.81
N ARG A 82 -16.62 -26.48 38.11
CA ARG A 82 -15.76 -27.53 38.68
C ARG A 82 -16.46 -28.84 39.03
N GLY A 83 -17.76 -28.96 38.82
CA GLY A 83 -18.48 -30.23 39.03
C GLY A 83 -18.83 -30.54 40.49
N HIS A 84 -18.83 -29.55 41.39
CA HIS A 84 -19.09 -29.77 42.82
C HIS A 84 -20.59 -29.74 43.14
N LEU A 85 -21.31 -30.84 42.87
CA LEU A 85 -22.76 -30.94 43.00
C LEU A 85 -23.32 -30.49 44.36
N GLU A 86 -22.73 -30.98 45.46
CA GLU A 86 -23.23 -30.65 46.80
C GLU A 86 -22.90 -29.20 47.21
N ALA A 87 -21.80 -28.63 46.70
CA ALA A 87 -21.52 -27.20 46.86
C ALA A 87 -22.55 -26.35 46.10
N VAL A 88 -22.89 -26.71 44.86
CA VAL A 88 -23.95 -26.05 44.08
C VAL A 88 -25.30 -26.14 44.80
N ARG A 89 -25.66 -27.30 45.34
CA ARG A 89 -26.90 -27.49 46.13
C ARG A 89 -26.97 -26.53 47.31
N VAL A 90 -25.91 -26.49 48.12
CA VAL A 90 -25.85 -25.60 49.28
C VAL A 90 -25.96 -24.13 48.87
N LEU A 91 -25.27 -23.72 47.81
CA LEU A 91 -25.33 -22.34 47.32
C LEU A 91 -26.75 -21.97 46.85
N LEU A 92 -27.41 -22.83 46.08
CA LEU A 92 -28.79 -22.61 45.63
C LEU A 92 -29.80 -22.58 46.78
N ASP A 93 -29.64 -23.44 47.79
CA ASP A 93 -30.49 -23.46 48.98
C ASP A 93 -30.33 -22.19 49.84
N HIS A 94 -29.19 -21.48 49.71
CA HIS A 94 -28.95 -20.18 50.32
C HIS A 94 -29.30 -19.00 49.40
N GLY A 95 -30.01 -19.23 48.29
CA GLY A 95 -30.50 -18.17 47.41
C GLY A 95 -29.47 -17.65 46.39
N ALA A 96 -28.52 -18.49 45.98
CA ALA A 96 -27.63 -18.16 44.86
C ALA A 96 -28.44 -17.90 43.58
N ASP A 97 -28.15 -16.78 42.92
CA ASP A 97 -28.77 -16.37 41.66
C ASP A 97 -28.16 -17.16 40.48
N THR A 98 -28.99 -17.91 39.78
CA THR A 98 -28.59 -18.78 38.65
C THR A 98 -28.24 -17.99 37.40
N GLU A 99 -28.70 -16.75 37.30
CA GLU A 99 -28.56 -15.91 36.10
C GLU A 99 -27.38 -14.94 36.19
N LEU A 100 -26.58 -15.02 37.27
CA LEU A 100 -25.33 -14.27 37.35
C LEU A 100 -24.37 -14.69 36.24
N ILE A 101 -23.91 -13.68 35.50
CA ILE A 101 -22.96 -13.84 34.41
C ILE A 101 -21.54 -13.66 34.97
N GLY A 102 -20.72 -14.68 34.80
CA GLY A 102 -19.32 -14.68 35.26
C GLY A 102 -18.38 -13.92 34.32
N SER A 103 -17.09 -14.00 34.64
CA SER A 103 -16.01 -13.31 33.91
C SER A 103 -15.88 -13.78 32.46
N LYS A 104 -16.26 -15.02 32.19
CA LYS A 104 -16.33 -15.62 30.85
C LYS A 104 -17.63 -15.31 30.11
N GLY A 105 -18.48 -14.45 30.65
CA GLY A 105 -19.74 -14.12 29.99
C GLY A 105 -20.75 -15.27 29.99
N CYS A 106 -20.68 -16.19 30.97
CA CYS A 106 -21.52 -17.40 31.04
C CYS A 106 -22.32 -17.45 32.35
N THR A 107 -23.50 -18.08 32.33
CA THR A 107 -24.27 -18.44 33.54
C THR A 107 -23.76 -19.75 34.15
N ALA A 108 -24.19 -20.07 35.38
CA ALA A 108 -23.85 -21.34 36.03
C ALA A 108 -24.31 -22.56 35.22
N LEU A 109 -25.45 -22.43 34.52
CA LEU A 109 -25.97 -23.48 33.64
C LEU A 109 -25.05 -23.70 32.43
N VAL A 110 -24.61 -22.63 31.77
CA VAL A 110 -23.66 -22.71 30.64
C VAL A 110 -22.32 -23.31 31.07
N CYS A 111 -21.78 -22.90 32.22
CA CYS A 111 -20.54 -23.46 32.76
C CYS A 111 -20.66 -24.97 33.05
N ALA A 112 -21.71 -25.40 33.75
CA ALA A 112 -21.95 -26.81 34.03
C ALA A 112 -22.17 -27.63 32.75
N ALA A 113 -22.87 -27.06 31.77
CA ALA A 113 -23.15 -27.73 30.51
C ALA A 113 -21.89 -27.88 29.64
N SER A 114 -21.07 -26.83 29.57
CA SER A 114 -19.78 -26.83 28.88
C SER A 114 -18.81 -27.86 29.44
N GLU A 115 -18.88 -28.18 30.74
CA GLU A 115 -17.99 -29.18 31.35
C GLU A 115 -18.65 -30.56 31.51
N GLY A 116 -19.87 -30.74 30.98
CA GLY A 116 -20.54 -32.05 30.95
C GLY A 116 -21.13 -32.49 32.29
N HIS A 117 -21.31 -31.60 33.25
CA HIS A 117 -21.82 -31.90 34.59
C HIS A 117 -23.35 -32.04 34.60
N GLN A 118 -23.86 -33.10 33.97
CA GLN A 118 -25.29 -33.38 33.79
C GLN A 118 -26.16 -33.28 35.07
N ASP A 119 -25.62 -33.69 36.23
CA ASP A 119 -26.37 -33.71 37.49
C ASP A 119 -26.51 -32.30 38.08
N ILE A 120 -25.50 -31.45 37.84
CA ILE A 120 -25.54 -30.03 38.17
C ILE A 120 -26.51 -29.30 37.24
N VAL A 121 -26.47 -29.60 35.94
CA VAL A 121 -27.43 -29.07 34.97
C VAL A 121 -28.87 -29.43 35.38
N ARG A 122 -29.14 -30.69 35.74
CA ARG A 122 -30.45 -31.12 36.24
C ARG A 122 -30.87 -30.36 37.51
N LEU A 123 -29.93 -30.16 38.44
CA LEU A 123 -30.20 -29.43 39.67
C LEU A 123 -30.53 -27.95 39.41
N LEU A 124 -29.78 -27.29 38.53
CA LEU A 124 -29.99 -25.89 38.15
C LEU A 124 -31.34 -25.70 37.45
N LEU A 125 -31.70 -26.56 36.49
CA LEU A 125 -33.01 -26.54 35.83
C LEU A 125 -34.15 -26.80 36.83
N GLY A 126 -33.97 -27.73 37.76
CA GLY A 126 -34.93 -28.00 38.84
C GLY A 126 -35.10 -26.85 39.83
N LYS A 127 -34.19 -25.87 39.83
CA LYS A 127 -34.25 -24.61 40.60
C LYS A 127 -34.62 -23.41 39.71
N ASN A 128 -35.25 -23.66 38.56
CA ASN A 128 -35.75 -22.66 37.61
C ASN A 128 -34.67 -21.78 36.95
N ALA A 129 -33.43 -22.27 36.80
CA ALA A 129 -32.46 -21.61 35.93
C ALA A 129 -33.02 -21.51 34.50
N ALA A 130 -32.84 -20.38 33.83
CA ALA A 130 -33.34 -20.19 32.48
C ALA A 130 -32.56 -21.08 31.50
N VAL A 131 -33.25 -22.07 30.91
CA VAL A 131 -32.63 -23.11 30.08
C VAL A 131 -31.93 -22.56 28.83
N ASP A 132 -32.50 -21.49 28.25
CA ASP A 132 -31.98 -20.81 27.07
C ASP A 132 -31.25 -19.50 27.42
N ALA A 133 -30.80 -19.35 28.67
CA ALA A 133 -30.02 -18.19 29.09
C ALA A 133 -28.78 -18.04 28.22
N GLN A 134 -28.72 -16.93 27.49
CA GLN A 134 -27.57 -16.50 26.73
C GLN A 134 -26.77 -15.51 27.57
N GLY A 135 -25.50 -15.84 27.79
CA GLY A 135 -24.57 -14.88 28.38
C GLY A 135 -24.08 -13.84 27.36
N THR A 136 -23.01 -13.11 27.65
CA THR A 136 -22.54 -12.01 26.77
C THR A 136 -22.04 -12.50 25.40
N ILE A 137 -21.67 -13.78 25.28
CA ILE A 137 -21.19 -14.43 24.05
C ILE A 137 -22.33 -15.13 23.28
N LYS A 138 -23.59 -14.90 23.67
CA LYS A 138 -24.82 -15.50 23.09
C LYS A 138 -24.84 -17.03 22.90
N LYS A 139 -23.92 -17.78 23.52
CA LYS A 139 -23.96 -19.25 23.53
C LYS A 139 -24.91 -19.76 24.63
N THR A 140 -25.77 -20.72 24.28
CA THR A 140 -26.63 -21.43 25.25
C THR A 140 -25.90 -22.60 25.89
N ALA A 141 -26.45 -23.13 26.98
CA ALA A 141 -25.99 -24.36 27.59
C ALA A 141 -26.04 -25.54 26.60
N LEU A 142 -27.07 -25.59 25.75
CA LEU A 142 -27.22 -26.62 24.71
C LEU A 142 -26.09 -26.56 23.68
N MET A 143 -25.76 -25.37 23.19
CA MET A 143 -24.64 -25.15 22.26
C MET A 143 -23.31 -25.62 22.82
N CYS A 144 -22.96 -25.21 24.05
CA CYS A 144 -21.68 -25.58 24.66
C CYS A 144 -21.59 -27.09 24.93
N ALA A 145 -22.67 -27.72 25.39
CA ALA A 145 -22.71 -29.17 25.57
C ALA A 145 -22.60 -29.91 24.24
N ALA A 146 -23.22 -29.38 23.18
CA ALA A 146 -23.20 -29.97 21.85
C ALA A 146 -21.82 -29.86 21.16
N GLU A 147 -21.19 -28.68 21.22
CA GLU A 147 -19.84 -28.40 20.71
C GLU A 147 -18.78 -29.36 21.30
N LYS A 148 -18.93 -29.70 22.58
CA LYS A 148 -18.02 -30.61 23.31
C LYS A 148 -18.47 -32.07 23.36
N GLY A 149 -19.62 -32.41 22.77
CA GLY A 149 -20.06 -33.80 22.64
C GLY A 149 -20.63 -34.42 23.91
N HIS A 150 -21.12 -33.62 24.86
CA HIS A 150 -21.66 -34.11 26.13
C HIS A 150 -23.09 -34.63 25.97
N LEU A 151 -23.25 -35.81 25.36
CA LEU A 151 -24.54 -36.42 24.99
C LEU A 151 -25.58 -36.40 26.12
N LYS A 152 -25.20 -36.87 27.32
CA LYS A 152 -26.14 -36.94 28.45
C LYS A 152 -26.56 -35.55 28.93
N THR A 153 -25.67 -34.56 28.84
CA THR A 153 -25.98 -33.17 29.19
C THR A 153 -26.91 -32.55 28.16
N VAL A 154 -26.66 -32.78 26.86
CA VAL A 154 -27.55 -32.39 25.77
C VAL A 154 -28.95 -32.97 25.98
N GLN A 155 -29.05 -34.27 26.30
CA GLN A 155 -30.31 -34.93 26.62
C GLN A 155 -31.03 -34.26 27.80
N VAL A 156 -30.34 -33.96 28.90
CA VAL A 156 -30.93 -33.28 30.07
C VAL A 156 -31.44 -31.88 29.72
N LEU A 157 -30.71 -31.12 28.90
CA LEU A 157 -31.10 -29.78 28.48
C LEU A 157 -32.35 -29.81 27.58
N LEU A 158 -32.40 -30.73 26.60
CA LEU A 158 -33.55 -30.90 25.72
C LEU A 158 -34.79 -31.38 26.49
N ASP A 159 -34.63 -32.32 27.44
CA ASP A 159 -35.72 -32.75 28.33
C ASP A 159 -36.19 -31.62 29.26
N GLY A 160 -35.30 -30.67 29.56
CA GLY A 160 -35.57 -29.43 30.30
C GLY A 160 -36.22 -28.32 29.46
N GLY A 161 -36.50 -28.57 28.18
CA GLY A 161 -37.17 -27.62 27.29
C GLY A 161 -36.25 -26.62 26.60
N ALA A 162 -34.95 -26.91 26.47
CA ALA A 162 -34.03 -26.09 25.68
C ALA A 162 -34.50 -25.96 24.23
N SER A 163 -34.45 -24.74 23.68
CA SER A 163 -34.74 -24.51 22.27
C SER A 163 -33.64 -25.11 21.39
N VAL A 164 -34.01 -26.09 20.55
CA VAL A 164 -33.08 -26.88 19.75
C VAL A 164 -32.36 -26.07 18.65
N ASP A 165 -33.06 -25.08 18.08
CA ASP A 165 -32.58 -24.26 16.96
C ASP A 165 -32.26 -22.82 17.36
N LEU A 166 -32.16 -22.52 18.66
CA LEU A 166 -31.65 -21.20 19.07
C LEU A 166 -30.23 -21.05 18.50
N ASP A 167 -29.92 -19.86 18.00
CA ASP A 167 -28.65 -19.55 17.36
C ASP A 167 -27.76 -18.63 18.21
N GLY A 168 -26.45 -18.81 18.06
CA GLY A 168 -25.45 -18.02 18.77
C GLY A 168 -25.14 -16.71 18.04
N GLU A 169 -24.09 -16.02 18.50
CA GLU A 169 -23.61 -14.78 17.87
C GLU A 169 -23.21 -14.97 16.39
N GLU A 170 -22.64 -16.12 16.04
CA GLU A 170 -22.27 -16.48 14.67
C GLU A 170 -23.38 -17.19 13.88
N LYS A 171 -24.63 -17.09 14.37
CA LYS A 171 -25.79 -17.86 13.89
C LYS A 171 -25.54 -19.37 13.85
N ASP A 172 -24.62 -19.89 14.65
CA ASP A 172 -24.40 -21.33 14.73
C ASP A 172 -25.39 -21.94 15.74
N SER A 173 -26.14 -22.95 15.31
CA SER A 173 -27.02 -23.74 16.18
C SER A 173 -26.25 -24.85 16.89
N ALA A 174 -26.87 -25.48 17.90
CA ALA A 174 -26.27 -26.63 18.58
C ALA A 174 -25.94 -27.79 17.61
N LEU A 175 -26.73 -27.97 16.54
CA LEU A 175 -26.49 -28.97 15.50
C LEU A 175 -25.23 -28.66 14.70
N VAL A 176 -25.03 -27.41 14.28
CA VAL A 176 -23.83 -26.97 13.54
C VAL A 176 -22.56 -27.18 14.38
N LEU A 177 -22.60 -26.80 15.66
CA LEU A 177 -21.46 -26.96 16.57
C LEU A 177 -21.15 -28.44 16.87
N ALA A 178 -22.17 -29.28 17.08
CA ALA A 178 -21.98 -30.72 17.24
C ALA A 178 -21.37 -31.37 15.98
N ALA A 179 -21.82 -30.92 14.81
CA ALA A 179 -21.34 -31.41 13.53
C ALA A 179 -19.86 -31.06 13.30
N GLN A 180 -19.47 -29.82 13.61
CA GLN A 180 -18.08 -29.37 13.56
C GLN A 180 -17.19 -30.14 14.56
N GLY A 181 -17.69 -30.32 15.79
CA GLY A 181 -17.03 -31.09 16.85
C GLY A 181 -16.87 -32.58 16.56
N GLY A 182 -17.59 -33.12 15.56
CA GLY A 182 -17.51 -34.53 15.19
C GLY A 182 -18.37 -35.48 16.04
N HIS A 183 -19.38 -34.95 16.74
CA HIS A 183 -20.14 -35.69 17.75
C HIS A 183 -21.40 -36.35 17.15
N ALA A 184 -21.22 -37.45 16.42
CA ALA A 184 -22.29 -38.13 15.67
C ALA A 184 -23.54 -38.48 16.53
N GLU A 185 -23.35 -38.99 17.75
CA GLU A 185 -24.46 -39.33 18.66
C GLU A 185 -25.25 -38.08 19.11
N VAL A 186 -24.57 -36.94 19.28
CA VAL A 186 -25.22 -35.67 19.62
C VAL A 186 -25.99 -35.12 18.43
N VAL A 187 -25.41 -35.20 17.22
CA VAL A 187 -26.08 -34.82 15.97
C VAL A 187 -27.33 -35.68 15.74
N GLU A 188 -27.25 -36.98 15.98
CA GLU A 188 -28.39 -37.90 15.88
C GLU A 188 -29.51 -37.52 16.87
N LEU A 189 -29.15 -37.29 18.14
CA LEU A 189 -30.08 -36.88 19.18
C LEU A 189 -30.75 -35.53 18.84
N LEU A 190 -29.98 -34.52 18.42
CA LEU A 190 -30.53 -33.21 18.06
C LEU A 190 -31.51 -33.33 16.89
N GLY A 191 -31.17 -34.11 15.86
CA GLY A 191 -32.08 -34.41 14.75
C GLY A 191 -33.37 -35.10 15.19
N ASP A 192 -33.29 -36.08 16.10
CA ASP A 192 -34.47 -36.75 16.67
C ASP A 192 -35.36 -35.84 17.51
N ARG A 193 -34.78 -34.75 18.06
CA ARG A 193 -35.51 -33.70 18.77
C ARG A 193 -35.99 -32.56 17.88
N GLY A 194 -35.90 -32.73 16.55
CA GLY A 194 -36.48 -31.80 15.59
C GLY A 194 -35.59 -30.63 15.22
N ALA A 195 -34.26 -30.71 15.43
CA ALA A 195 -33.32 -29.72 14.93
C ALA A 195 -33.46 -29.56 13.41
N VAL A 196 -33.40 -28.33 12.91
CA VAL A 196 -33.44 -28.05 11.48
C VAL A 196 -32.12 -28.48 10.85
N ILE A 197 -32.17 -29.56 10.06
CA ILE A 197 -30.97 -30.13 9.40
C ILE A 197 -30.31 -29.11 8.44
N GLU A 198 -31.12 -28.31 7.75
CA GLU A 198 -30.69 -27.27 6.81
C GLU A 198 -30.45 -25.91 7.48
N PHE A 199 -30.17 -25.89 8.79
CA PHE A 199 -29.85 -24.66 9.49
C PHE A 199 -28.57 -24.05 8.89
N LYS A 200 -28.65 -22.78 8.46
CA LYS A 200 -27.54 -22.06 7.85
C LYS A 200 -26.89 -21.09 8.84
N GLY A 201 -25.59 -21.25 9.06
CA GLY A 201 -24.79 -20.29 9.83
C GLY A 201 -24.57 -18.96 9.08
N VAL A 202 -23.75 -18.05 9.63
CA VAL A 202 -23.49 -16.71 9.05
C VAL A 202 -23.04 -16.76 7.58
N ASN A 203 -22.21 -17.73 7.20
CA ASN A 203 -21.69 -17.86 5.83
C ASN A 203 -22.58 -18.72 4.92
N GLY A 204 -23.80 -19.05 5.37
CA GLY A 204 -24.67 -19.98 4.65
C GLY A 204 -24.26 -21.45 4.81
N ASP A 205 -23.23 -21.75 5.60
CA ASP A 205 -22.77 -23.12 5.84
C ASP A 205 -23.86 -23.93 6.57
N THR A 206 -24.17 -25.11 6.05
CA THR A 206 -25.01 -26.11 6.75
C THR A 206 -24.15 -26.97 7.68
N SER A 207 -24.79 -27.73 8.57
CA SER A 207 -24.08 -28.71 9.41
C SER A 207 -23.30 -29.73 8.58
N LEU A 208 -23.80 -30.09 7.38
CA LEU A 208 -23.12 -31.00 6.46
C LEU A 208 -21.83 -30.38 5.89
N ILE A 209 -21.87 -29.10 5.51
CA ILE A 209 -20.71 -28.37 4.99
C ILE A 209 -19.63 -28.23 6.07
N ARG A 210 -20.00 -27.91 7.32
CA ARG A 210 -19.04 -27.83 8.45
C ARG A 210 -18.43 -29.20 8.78
N ALA A 211 -19.24 -30.26 8.85
CA ALA A 211 -18.76 -31.62 9.06
C ALA A 211 -17.80 -32.06 7.94
N ALA A 212 -18.10 -31.71 6.69
CA ALA A 212 -17.25 -32.01 5.54
C ALA A 212 -15.93 -31.23 5.56
N THR A 213 -15.95 -29.97 5.98
CA THR A 213 -14.76 -29.11 6.13
C THR A 213 -13.77 -29.71 7.14
N ASP A 214 -14.27 -30.28 8.24
CA ASP A 214 -13.46 -30.85 9.31
C ASP A 214 -13.24 -32.38 9.19
N GLY A 215 -13.70 -32.98 8.09
CA GLY A 215 -13.46 -34.41 7.81
C GLY A 215 -14.22 -35.37 8.74
N ARG A 216 -15.37 -34.94 9.28
CA ARG A 216 -16.16 -35.71 10.26
C ARG A 216 -17.05 -36.75 9.55
N VAL A 217 -16.44 -37.83 9.08
CA VAL A 217 -17.09 -38.86 8.26
C VAL A 217 -18.37 -39.42 8.90
N ASP A 218 -18.35 -39.77 10.19
CA ASP A 218 -19.51 -40.36 10.86
C ASP A 218 -20.67 -39.36 11.00
N VAL A 219 -20.36 -38.09 11.30
CA VAL A 219 -21.35 -37.00 11.30
C VAL A 219 -21.95 -36.81 9.90
N VAL A 220 -21.13 -36.84 8.85
CA VAL A 220 -21.60 -36.74 7.46
C VAL A 220 -22.59 -37.85 7.14
N ARG A 221 -22.30 -39.11 7.53
CA ARG A 221 -23.24 -40.23 7.33
C ARG A 221 -24.56 -40.01 8.09
N VAL A 222 -24.50 -39.56 9.35
CA VAL A 222 -25.69 -39.29 10.16
C VAL A 222 -26.54 -38.18 9.55
N LEU A 223 -25.94 -37.05 9.17
CA LEU A 223 -26.65 -35.90 8.59
C LEU A 223 -27.34 -36.27 7.27
N ILE A 224 -26.65 -37.00 6.38
CA ILE A 224 -27.24 -37.51 5.14
C ILE A 224 -28.40 -38.47 5.45
N GLY A 225 -28.23 -39.37 6.43
CA GLY A 225 -29.29 -40.28 6.88
C GLY A 225 -30.51 -39.57 7.48
N LYS A 226 -30.32 -38.37 8.04
CA LYS A 226 -31.39 -37.47 8.52
C LYS A 226 -31.97 -36.56 7.43
N GLY A 227 -31.53 -36.70 6.18
CA GLY A 227 -32.07 -36.00 5.02
C GLY A 227 -31.39 -34.68 4.67
N ALA A 228 -30.14 -34.47 5.08
CA ALA A 228 -29.37 -33.29 4.67
C ALA A 228 -29.21 -33.21 3.14
N GLU A 229 -29.38 -32.00 2.59
CA GLU A 229 -29.21 -31.72 1.17
C GLU A 229 -27.72 -31.77 0.79
N VAL A 230 -27.30 -32.88 0.18
CA VAL A 230 -25.89 -33.16 -0.17
C VAL A 230 -25.25 -32.08 -1.04
N ASN A 231 -26.07 -31.43 -1.89
CA ASN A 231 -25.64 -30.39 -2.84
C ASN A 231 -26.00 -28.97 -2.39
N ALA A 232 -26.35 -28.76 -1.11
CA ALA A 232 -26.55 -27.42 -0.57
C ALA A 232 -25.28 -26.58 -0.74
N GLN A 233 -25.46 -25.31 -1.12
CA GLN A 233 -24.38 -24.34 -1.28
C GLN A 233 -24.39 -23.31 -0.15
N ALA A 234 -23.20 -23.04 0.37
CA ALA A 234 -22.93 -21.89 1.23
C ALA A 234 -23.04 -20.57 0.43
N SER A 235 -22.90 -19.43 1.10
CA SER A 235 -23.03 -18.11 0.47
C SER A 235 -21.96 -17.84 -0.61
N ASN A 236 -20.81 -18.51 -0.55
CA ASN A 236 -19.76 -18.45 -1.56
C ASN A 236 -19.90 -19.55 -2.65
N GLY A 237 -21.01 -20.29 -2.66
CA GLY A 237 -21.23 -21.39 -3.59
C GLY A 237 -20.59 -22.73 -3.17
N ASP A 238 -19.82 -22.79 -2.08
CA ASP A 238 -19.17 -24.04 -1.67
C ASP A 238 -20.20 -25.10 -1.30
N THR A 239 -20.01 -26.31 -1.83
CA THR A 239 -20.70 -27.52 -1.41
C THR A 239 -19.88 -28.26 -0.36
N ALA A 240 -20.50 -29.24 0.31
CA ALA A 240 -19.79 -30.15 1.21
C ALA A 240 -18.64 -30.88 0.48
N LEU A 241 -18.84 -31.26 -0.80
CA LEU A 241 -17.81 -31.92 -1.60
C LEU A 241 -16.64 -30.97 -1.92
N ILE A 242 -16.90 -29.71 -2.25
CA ILE A 242 -15.85 -28.70 -2.47
C ILE A 242 -15.01 -28.52 -1.19
N ARG A 243 -15.65 -28.38 -0.02
CA ARG A 243 -14.93 -28.22 1.25
C ARG A 243 -14.08 -29.45 1.60
N ALA A 244 -14.64 -30.65 1.45
CA ALA A 244 -13.89 -31.90 1.66
C ALA A 244 -12.70 -32.00 0.69
N ALA A 245 -12.89 -31.61 -0.57
CA ALA A 245 -11.86 -31.65 -1.58
C ALA A 245 -10.73 -30.63 -1.32
N ASN A 246 -11.09 -29.40 -0.95
CA ASN A 246 -10.17 -28.32 -0.59
C ASN A 246 -9.43 -28.57 0.75
N LYS A 247 -9.85 -29.57 1.53
CA LYS A 247 -9.20 -29.95 2.80
C LYS A 247 -8.55 -31.34 2.77
N GLY A 248 -8.62 -32.03 1.64
CA GLY A 248 -7.97 -33.33 1.47
C GLY A 248 -8.68 -34.51 2.16
N HIS A 249 -9.96 -34.35 2.53
CA HIS A 249 -10.71 -35.37 3.27
C HIS A 249 -11.26 -36.44 2.32
N VAL A 250 -10.40 -37.38 1.92
CA VAL A 250 -10.69 -38.42 0.92
C VAL A 250 -11.95 -39.24 1.27
N GLU A 251 -12.05 -39.73 2.50
CA GLU A 251 -13.18 -40.57 2.90
C GLU A 251 -14.49 -39.78 2.98
N THR A 252 -14.43 -38.52 3.45
CA THR A 252 -15.61 -37.64 3.45
C THR A 252 -16.08 -37.36 2.03
N ALA A 253 -15.17 -37.05 1.11
CA ALA A 253 -15.49 -36.86 -0.30
C ALA A 253 -16.10 -38.12 -0.92
N ARG A 254 -15.59 -39.32 -0.59
CA ARG A 254 -16.15 -40.61 -1.03
C ARG A 254 -17.60 -40.76 -0.58
N VAL A 255 -17.87 -40.59 0.71
CA VAL A 255 -19.21 -40.74 1.27
C VAL A 255 -20.19 -39.75 0.64
N LEU A 256 -19.77 -38.50 0.42
CA LEU A 256 -20.59 -37.50 -0.25
C LEU A 256 -20.94 -37.92 -1.69
N MET A 257 -19.95 -38.39 -2.47
CA MET A 257 -20.18 -38.86 -3.85
C MET A 257 -21.07 -40.11 -3.92
N GLU A 258 -20.86 -41.08 -3.02
CA GLU A 258 -21.72 -42.28 -2.90
C GLU A 258 -23.18 -41.93 -2.61
N ASN A 259 -23.42 -40.76 -2.00
CA ASN A 259 -24.76 -40.24 -1.67
C ASN A 259 -25.23 -39.12 -2.63
N GLY A 260 -24.66 -39.03 -3.83
CA GLY A 260 -25.18 -38.16 -4.90
C GLY A 260 -24.67 -36.73 -4.88
N ALA A 261 -23.51 -36.47 -4.26
CA ALA A 261 -22.84 -35.19 -4.43
C ALA A 261 -22.46 -34.97 -5.91
N ALA A 262 -22.82 -33.80 -6.44
CA ALA A 262 -22.55 -33.44 -7.82
C ALA A 262 -21.06 -33.07 -7.97
N VAL A 263 -20.31 -33.93 -8.68
CA VAL A 263 -18.85 -33.77 -8.90
C VAL A 263 -18.48 -32.54 -9.72
N GLU A 264 -19.43 -31.96 -10.46
CA GLU A 264 -19.26 -30.76 -11.29
C GLU A 264 -19.91 -29.50 -10.71
N LEU A 265 -20.58 -29.59 -9.55
CA LEU A 265 -21.22 -28.40 -8.98
C LEU A 265 -20.14 -27.47 -8.44
N ALA A 266 -20.00 -26.31 -9.07
CA ALA A 266 -18.96 -25.33 -8.81
C ALA A 266 -19.36 -24.30 -7.75
N ASP A 267 -18.36 -23.67 -7.14
CA ASP A 267 -18.54 -22.50 -6.28
C ASP A 267 -18.94 -21.23 -7.06
N SER A 268 -19.09 -20.11 -6.36
CA SER A 268 -19.48 -18.83 -6.98
C SER A 268 -18.43 -18.27 -7.95
N ASP A 269 -17.17 -18.70 -7.86
CA ASP A 269 -16.09 -18.33 -8.78
C ASP A 269 -15.96 -19.34 -9.94
N GLY A 270 -16.85 -20.35 -9.98
CA GLY A 270 -16.91 -21.37 -11.01
C GLY A 270 -15.90 -22.51 -10.84
N PHE A 271 -15.33 -22.70 -9.65
CA PHE A 271 -14.41 -23.81 -9.38
C PHE A 271 -15.12 -25.06 -8.88
N THR A 272 -14.85 -26.17 -9.57
CA THR A 272 -15.28 -27.53 -9.23
C THR A 272 -14.47 -28.12 -8.07
N PRO A 273 -14.97 -29.18 -7.41
CA PRO A 273 -14.19 -29.96 -6.45
C PRO A 273 -12.82 -30.41 -6.98
N LEU A 274 -12.72 -30.76 -8.26
CA LEU A 274 -11.47 -31.22 -8.87
C LEU A 274 -10.44 -30.09 -8.94
N GLN A 275 -10.85 -28.88 -9.35
CA GLN A 275 -9.98 -27.69 -9.37
C GLN A 275 -9.50 -27.29 -7.97
N CYS A 276 -10.34 -27.45 -6.95
CA CYS A 276 -9.97 -27.17 -5.56
C CYS A 276 -8.98 -28.21 -5.01
N ALA A 277 -9.23 -29.51 -5.22
CA ALA A 277 -8.28 -30.57 -4.83
C ALA A 277 -6.94 -30.46 -5.58
N ALA A 278 -6.98 -30.12 -6.87
CA ALA A 278 -5.79 -29.95 -7.70
C ALA A 278 -4.92 -28.77 -7.22
N LYS A 279 -5.54 -27.62 -6.92
CA LYS A 279 -4.83 -26.44 -6.41
C LYS A 279 -4.11 -26.67 -5.08
N GLU A 280 -4.70 -27.48 -4.20
CA GLU A 280 -4.11 -27.80 -2.89
C GLU A 280 -3.25 -29.07 -2.91
N GLY A 281 -3.16 -29.75 -4.07
CA GLY A 281 -2.29 -30.92 -4.25
C GLY A 281 -2.78 -32.19 -3.56
N PHE A 282 -4.07 -32.33 -3.26
CA PHE A 282 -4.62 -33.53 -2.63
C PHE A 282 -4.85 -34.65 -3.65
N VAL A 283 -3.77 -35.31 -4.06
CA VAL A 283 -3.72 -36.30 -5.14
C VAL A 283 -4.75 -37.43 -4.98
N ASP A 284 -4.96 -37.92 -3.75
CA ASP A 284 -5.95 -38.99 -3.50
C ASP A 284 -7.38 -38.52 -3.72
N VAL A 285 -7.69 -37.26 -3.42
CA VAL A 285 -8.99 -36.65 -3.74
C VAL A 285 -9.10 -36.42 -5.24
N VAL A 286 -8.05 -35.89 -5.90
CA VAL A 286 -8.01 -35.72 -7.37
C VAL A 286 -8.30 -37.05 -8.05
N ARG A 287 -7.62 -38.12 -7.66
CA ARG A 287 -7.84 -39.49 -8.17
C ARG A 287 -9.26 -39.96 -7.94
N LEU A 288 -9.78 -39.75 -6.74
CA LEU A 288 -11.13 -40.16 -6.37
C LEU A 288 -12.18 -39.45 -7.24
N LEU A 289 -12.05 -38.14 -7.46
CA LEU A 289 -12.95 -37.34 -8.29
C LEU A 289 -12.89 -37.79 -9.77
N LEU A 290 -11.69 -38.00 -10.32
CA LEU A 290 -11.52 -38.48 -11.70
C LEU A 290 -12.15 -39.86 -11.93
N VAL A 291 -11.98 -40.80 -10.98
CA VAL A 291 -12.63 -42.13 -11.02
C VAL A 291 -14.15 -42.02 -10.94
N ASN A 292 -14.67 -40.98 -10.28
CA ASN A 292 -16.11 -40.66 -10.22
C ASN A 292 -16.55 -39.71 -11.34
N HIS A 293 -15.85 -39.73 -12.47
CA HIS A 293 -16.21 -39.04 -13.71
C HIS A 293 -16.20 -37.50 -13.64
N ALA A 294 -15.41 -36.90 -12.74
CA ALA A 294 -15.12 -35.48 -12.82
C ALA A 294 -14.39 -35.15 -14.15
N GLY A 295 -14.83 -34.10 -14.83
CA GLY A 295 -14.28 -33.67 -16.11
C GLY A 295 -12.90 -33.05 -15.94
N VAL A 296 -11.89 -33.71 -16.51
CA VAL A 296 -10.47 -33.31 -16.39
C VAL A 296 -10.17 -31.92 -16.99
N ASN A 297 -11.00 -31.45 -17.93
CA ASN A 297 -10.83 -30.16 -18.63
C ASN A 297 -11.94 -29.15 -18.32
N VAL A 298 -12.71 -29.34 -17.24
CA VAL A 298 -13.78 -28.40 -16.89
C VAL A 298 -13.16 -27.07 -16.48
N ALA A 299 -13.56 -26.00 -17.18
CA ALA A 299 -13.02 -24.67 -16.98
C ALA A 299 -14.07 -23.75 -16.34
N ASN A 300 -13.62 -22.79 -15.53
CA ASN A 300 -14.49 -21.76 -14.97
C ASN A 300 -14.74 -20.63 -15.99
N ALA A 301 -15.38 -19.53 -15.57
CA ALA A 301 -15.64 -18.37 -16.44
C ALA A 301 -14.37 -17.64 -16.94
N GLU A 302 -13.20 -17.92 -16.35
CA GLU A 302 -11.89 -17.40 -16.76
C GLU A 302 -11.08 -18.45 -17.55
N ASP A 303 -11.73 -19.52 -18.02
CA ASP A 303 -11.13 -20.67 -18.70
C ASP A 303 -9.98 -21.34 -17.90
N ILE A 304 -10.05 -21.29 -16.57
CA ILE A 304 -9.06 -21.94 -15.70
C ILE A 304 -9.43 -23.40 -15.51
N THR A 305 -8.55 -24.34 -15.89
CA THR A 305 -8.76 -25.80 -15.79
C THR A 305 -8.14 -26.38 -14.50
N PRO A 306 -8.43 -27.66 -14.12
CA PRO A 306 -7.73 -28.34 -13.03
C PRO A 306 -6.21 -28.36 -13.20
N LEU A 307 -5.72 -28.52 -14.44
CA LEU A 307 -4.28 -28.55 -14.72
C LEU A 307 -3.61 -27.20 -14.42
N ILE A 308 -4.21 -26.09 -14.87
CA ILE A 308 -3.73 -24.74 -14.56
C ILE A 308 -3.74 -24.50 -13.04
N ARG A 309 -4.81 -24.92 -12.35
CA ARG A 309 -4.90 -24.84 -10.88
C ARG A 309 -3.80 -25.64 -10.16
N ALA A 310 -3.45 -26.84 -10.63
CA ALA A 310 -2.39 -27.64 -10.03
C ALA A 310 -1.00 -26.99 -10.18
N VAL A 311 -0.79 -26.24 -11.26
CA VAL A 311 0.45 -25.50 -11.52
C VAL A 311 0.61 -24.28 -10.61
N ASP A 312 -0.47 -23.59 -10.21
CA ASP A 312 -0.45 -22.40 -9.33
C ASP A 312 0.42 -22.57 -8.06
N ARG A 313 0.52 -23.80 -7.55
CA ARG A 313 1.36 -24.15 -6.39
C ARG A 313 2.41 -25.24 -6.66
N GLY A 314 2.63 -25.59 -7.92
CA GLY A 314 3.65 -26.55 -8.33
C GLY A 314 3.42 -27.98 -7.82
N HIS A 315 2.17 -28.43 -7.71
CA HIS A 315 1.85 -29.77 -7.19
C HIS A 315 2.10 -30.87 -8.22
N ILE A 316 3.37 -31.28 -8.33
CA ILE A 316 3.89 -32.21 -9.34
C ILE A 316 3.07 -33.50 -9.49
N GLU A 317 2.72 -34.16 -8.40
CA GLU A 317 1.96 -35.41 -8.46
C GLU A 317 0.52 -35.21 -8.97
N ALA A 318 -0.11 -34.08 -8.64
CA ALA A 318 -1.43 -33.73 -9.16
C ALA A 318 -1.35 -33.38 -10.66
N ILE A 319 -0.32 -32.64 -11.07
CA ILE A 319 -0.04 -32.32 -12.49
C ILE A 319 0.15 -33.61 -13.30
N SER A 320 1.03 -34.51 -12.85
CA SER A 320 1.27 -35.81 -13.51
C SER A 320 -0.01 -36.62 -13.63
N LEU A 321 -0.80 -36.70 -12.55
CA LEU A 321 -2.07 -37.44 -12.58
C LEU A 321 -3.08 -36.84 -13.57
N LEU A 322 -3.21 -35.51 -13.62
CA LEU A 322 -4.11 -34.86 -14.57
C LEU A 322 -3.67 -35.08 -16.03
N VAL A 323 -2.36 -35.02 -16.30
CA VAL A 323 -1.77 -35.32 -17.62
C VAL A 323 -2.01 -36.79 -18.01
N GLU A 324 -1.82 -37.73 -17.07
CA GLU A 324 -2.14 -39.16 -17.28
C GLU A 324 -3.61 -39.36 -17.69
N TRP A 325 -4.50 -38.57 -17.10
CA TRP A 325 -5.94 -38.54 -17.39
C TRP A 325 -6.32 -37.67 -18.60
N LYS A 326 -5.36 -37.32 -19.46
CA LYS A 326 -5.56 -36.60 -20.73
C LYS A 326 -6.08 -35.18 -20.56
N ALA A 327 -5.62 -34.47 -19.53
CA ALA A 327 -5.79 -33.02 -19.45
C ALA A 327 -5.23 -32.33 -20.71
N GLU A 328 -5.92 -31.30 -21.19
CA GLU A 328 -5.46 -30.45 -22.30
C GLU A 328 -4.29 -29.57 -21.84
N VAL A 329 -3.06 -29.96 -22.22
CA VAL A 329 -1.83 -29.28 -21.79
C VAL A 329 -1.68 -27.85 -22.32
N ASP A 330 -2.24 -27.58 -23.50
CA ASP A 330 -2.21 -26.28 -24.18
C ASP A 330 -3.50 -25.47 -24.00
N HIS A 331 -4.38 -25.86 -23.07
CA HIS A 331 -5.57 -25.08 -22.78
C HIS A 331 -5.17 -23.66 -22.33
N GLN A 332 -5.77 -22.65 -22.95
CA GLN A 332 -5.52 -21.26 -22.64
C GLN A 332 -6.65 -20.71 -21.77
N SER A 333 -6.29 -20.05 -20.68
CA SER A 333 -7.22 -19.25 -19.89
C SER A 333 -7.79 -18.09 -20.72
N ALA A 334 -8.76 -17.36 -20.17
CA ALA A 334 -9.37 -16.20 -20.81
C ALA A 334 -8.34 -15.09 -21.15
N TYR A 335 -7.18 -15.13 -20.50
CA TYR A 335 -6.05 -14.21 -20.74
C TYR A 335 -4.95 -14.81 -21.64
N GLY A 336 -5.08 -16.06 -22.06
CA GLY A 336 -4.09 -16.75 -22.90
C GLY A 336 -3.03 -17.53 -22.11
N GLY A 337 -3.10 -17.56 -20.79
CA GLY A 337 -2.16 -18.31 -19.95
C GLY A 337 -2.39 -19.81 -20.10
N THR A 338 -1.31 -20.57 -20.28
CA THR A 338 -1.30 -22.04 -20.29
C THR A 338 -0.63 -22.54 -19.02
N ALA A 339 -0.82 -23.83 -18.71
CA ALA A 339 -0.10 -24.49 -17.63
C ALA A 339 1.43 -24.34 -17.77
N LEU A 340 1.96 -24.32 -19.00
CA LEU A 340 3.39 -24.16 -19.26
C LEU A 340 3.88 -22.72 -19.05
N ILE A 341 3.06 -21.72 -19.42
CA ILE A 341 3.36 -20.31 -19.12
C ILE A 341 3.41 -20.09 -17.62
N ASP A 342 2.40 -20.58 -16.89
CA ASP A 342 2.32 -20.40 -15.44
C ASP A 342 3.47 -21.12 -14.72
N SER A 343 3.83 -22.35 -15.14
CA SER A 343 4.95 -23.08 -14.55
C SER A 343 6.29 -22.39 -14.82
N ALA A 344 6.44 -21.78 -16.00
CA ALA A 344 7.62 -21.02 -16.36
C ALA A 344 7.74 -19.71 -15.60
N PHE A 345 6.64 -18.98 -15.41
CA PHE A 345 6.58 -17.75 -14.62
C PHE A 345 6.84 -18.00 -13.12
N LEU A 346 6.18 -19.01 -12.55
CA LEU A 346 6.26 -19.36 -11.12
C LEU A 346 7.55 -20.10 -10.73
N GLY A 347 8.39 -20.50 -11.70
CA GLY A 347 9.66 -21.17 -11.43
C GLY A 347 9.56 -22.66 -11.12
N HIS A 348 8.50 -23.33 -11.57
CA HIS A 348 8.26 -24.74 -11.31
C HIS A 348 8.91 -25.64 -12.37
N LEU A 349 10.23 -25.85 -12.27
CA LEU A 349 11.01 -26.60 -13.26
C LEU A 349 10.45 -27.99 -13.57
N GLU A 350 10.08 -28.76 -12.55
CA GLU A 350 9.58 -30.13 -12.77
C GLU A 350 8.20 -30.14 -13.43
N ALA A 351 7.34 -29.17 -13.11
CA ALA A 351 6.06 -29.00 -13.80
C ALA A 351 6.28 -28.65 -15.28
N THR A 352 7.19 -27.72 -15.56
CA THR A 352 7.59 -27.38 -16.94
C THR A 352 8.07 -28.62 -17.70
N ARG A 353 8.90 -29.48 -17.08
CA ARG A 353 9.37 -30.72 -17.70
C ARG A 353 8.23 -31.65 -18.08
N ILE A 354 7.36 -31.95 -17.12
CA ILE A 354 6.20 -32.84 -17.33
C ILE A 354 5.29 -32.30 -18.45
N LEU A 355 5.03 -30.99 -18.46
CA LEU A 355 4.15 -30.38 -19.46
C LEU A 355 4.76 -30.44 -20.88
N VAL A 356 6.05 -30.15 -21.03
CA VAL A 356 6.75 -30.26 -22.31
C VAL A 356 6.84 -31.72 -22.77
N GLU A 357 7.13 -32.66 -21.88
CA GLU A 357 7.13 -34.10 -22.17
C GLU A 357 5.74 -34.63 -22.56
N ALA A 358 4.69 -34.00 -22.01
CA ALA A 358 3.29 -34.27 -22.36
C ALA A 358 2.85 -33.62 -23.69
N GLY A 359 3.75 -32.88 -24.35
CA GLY A 359 3.53 -32.29 -25.68
C GLY A 359 3.01 -30.87 -25.68
N ALA A 360 3.16 -30.10 -24.59
CA ALA A 360 2.83 -28.68 -24.58
C ALA A 360 3.66 -27.89 -25.60
N ASP A 361 3.01 -26.97 -26.32
CA ASP A 361 3.69 -26.07 -27.26
C ASP A 361 4.52 -25.03 -26.50
N VAL A 362 5.85 -25.21 -26.53
CA VAL A 362 6.85 -24.33 -25.89
C VAL A 362 6.81 -22.88 -26.39
N ASN A 363 6.14 -22.60 -27.51
CA ASN A 363 6.02 -21.28 -28.12
C ASN A 363 4.61 -20.69 -28.03
N LEU A 364 3.64 -21.41 -27.46
CA LEU A 364 2.28 -20.90 -27.34
C LEU A 364 2.27 -19.69 -26.40
N ALA A 365 1.86 -18.55 -26.93
CA ALA A 365 1.95 -17.27 -26.25
C ALA A 365 0.63 -16.86 -25.58
N HIS A 366 0.77 -16.13 -24.48
CA HIS A 366 -0.28 -15.38 -23.81
C HIS A 366 -0.91 -14.33 -24.76
N THR A 367 -2.07 -13.75 -24.39
CA THR A 367 -2.80 -12.81 -25.28
C THR A 367 -1.99 -11.55 -25.66
N ASP A 368 -1.06 -11.12 -24.81
CA ASP A 368 -0.10 -10.03 -25.01
C ASP A 368 1.16 -10.44 -25.78
N GLY A 369 1.32 -11.73 -26.11
CA GLY A 369 2.43 -12.27 -26.87
C GLY A 369 3.59 -12.79 -26.01
N PHE A 370 3.46 -12.85 -24.68
CA PHE A 370 4.49 -13.47 -23.84
C PHE A 370 4.50 -15.00 -23.98
N THR A 371 5.66 -15.57 -24.26
CA THR A 371 5.89 -17.01 -24.34
C THR A 371 6.40 -17.56 -22.99
N PRO A 372 6.35 -18.89 -22.75
CA PRO A 372 6.97 -19.49 -21.57
C PRO A 372 8.44 -19.07 -21.36
N LEU A 373 9.21 -18.95 -22.45
CA LEU A 373 10.60 -18.51 -22.41
C LEU A 373 10.73 -17.07 -21.87
N MET A 374 9.87 -16.16 -22.31
CA MET A 374 9.87 -14.77 -21.83
C MET A 374 9.50 -14.67 -20.36
N CYS A 375 8.49 -15.41 -19.91
CA CYS A 375 8.10 -15.44 -18.50
C CYS A 375 9.23 -15.97 -17.61
N ALA A 376 9.87 -17.08 -18.00
CA ALA A 376 11.03 -17.60 -17.28
C ALA A 376 12.23 -16.64 -17.31
N ALA A 377 12.46 -15.97 -18.44
CA ALA A 377 13.55 -15.01 -18.59
C ALA A 377 13.33 -13.74 -17.76
N GLN A 378 12.09 -13.24 -17.68
CA GLN A 378 11.71 -12.08 -16.88
C GLN A 378 11.95 -12.33 -15.39
N GLU A 379 11.58 -13.51 -14.89
CA GLU A 379 11.70 -13.87 -13.47
C GLU A 379 13.06 -14.47 -13.11
N GLY A 380 13.95 -14.68 -14.09
CA GLY A 380 15.33 -15.14 -13.85
C GLY A 380 15.47 -16.64 -13.61
N HIS A 381 14.50 -17.46 -14.04
CA HIS A 381 14.49 -18.91 -13.83
C HIS A 381 15.42 -19.62 -14.83
N THR A 382 16.73 -19.51 -14.62
CA THR A 382 17.79 -20.00 -15.52
C THR A 382 17.61 -21.44 -15.97
N ALA A 383 17.28 -22.36 -15.05
CA ALA A 383 17.10 -23.78 -15.40
C ALA A 383 15.89 -24.03 -16.29
N ILE A 384 14.83 -23.21 -16.18
CA ILE A 384 13.66 -23.29 -17.04
C ILE A 384 13.98 -22.69 -18.41
N VAL A 385 14.68 -21.54 -18.44
CA VAL A 385 15.16 -20.93 -19.68
C VAL A 385 15.99 -21.92 -20.49
N GLU A 386 17.00 -22.53 -19.88
CA GLU A 386 17.85 -23.54 -20.54
C GLU A 386 17.01 -24.71 -21.07
N TYR A 387 16.10 -25.24 -20.24
CA TYR A 387 15.26 -26.37 -20.63
C TYR A 387 14.32 -26.03 -21.81
N LEU A 388 13.68 -24.86 -21.79
CA LEU A 388 12.80 -24.41 -22.87
C LEU A 388 13.58 -24.19 -24.18
N LEU A 389 14.77 -23.60 -24.10
CA LEU A 389 15.66 -23.41 -25.27
C LEU A 389 16.08 -24.75 -25.89
N GLN A 390 16.45 -25.73 -25.06
CA GLN A 390 16.78 -27.08 -25.51
C GLN A 390 15.60 -27.80 -26.19
N ASN A 391 14.37 -27.42 -25.85
CA ASN A 391 13.13 -27.99 -26.40
C ASN A 391 12.50 -27.13 -27.51
N GLY A 392 13.24 -26.20 -28.11
CA GLY A 392 12.81 -25.48 -29.31
C GLY A 392 11.99 -24.21 -29.06
N ALA A 393 12.14 -23.59 -27.89
CA ALA A 393 11.60 -22.25 -27.67
C ALA A 393 12.26 -21.22 -28.62
N THR A 394 11.44 -20.34 -29.18
CA THR A 394 11.86 -19.30 -30.13
C THR A 394 12.53 -18.16 -29.36
N VAL A 395 13.85 -18.10 -29.49
CA VAL A 395 14.72 -17.18 -28.73
C VAL A 395 14.30 -15.71 -28.87
N ASP A 396 14.07 -15.26 -30.10
CA ASP A 396 13.76 -13.87 -30.44
C ASP A 396 12.28 -13.68 -30.83
N HIS A 397 11.36 -14.38 -30.16
CA HIS A 397 9.93 -14.13 -30.36
C HIS A 397 9.59 -12.67 -30.03
N GLN A 398 8.75 -12.03 -30.84
CA GLN A 398 8.33 -10.64 -30.61
C GLN A 398 6.95 -10.62 -29.94
N PRO A 399 6.83 -10.13 -28.69
CA PRO A 399 5.51 -10.01 -28.06
C PRO A 399 4.73 -8.84 -28.68
N LYS A 400 3.41 -8.77 -28.46
CA LYS A 400 2.59 -7.63 -28.93
C LYS A 400 2.83 -6.37 -28.09
N LYS A 401 3.19 -6.56 -26.81
CA LYS A 401 3.54 -5.53 -25.83
C LYS A 401 4.66 -6.06 -24.93
N GLY A 402 5.46 -5.17 -24.36
CA GLY A 402 6.62 -5.57 -23.57
C GLY A 402 7.83 -5.92 -24.44
N GLY A 403 8.82 -6.58 -23.84
CA GLY A 403 10.09 -6.88 -24.48
C GLY A 403 10.33 -8.37 -24.75
N ARG A 404 11.28 -8.64 -25.63
CA ARG A 404 11.76 -10.00 -25.93
C ARG A 404 12.43 -10.63 -24.71
N ALA A 405 12.69 -11.95 -24.76
CA ALA A 405 13.36 -12.66 -23.66
C ALA A 405 14.69 -12.00 -23.26
N LEU A 406 15.49 -11.53 -24.23
CA LEU A 406 16.75 -10.83 -23.97
C LEU A 406 16.54 -9.47 -23.30
N GLU A 407 15.54 -8.71 -23.73
CA GLU A 407 15.24 -7.37 -23.20
C GLU A 407 14.74 -7.44 -21.76
N VAL A 408 13.75 -8.31 -21.46
CA VAL A 408 13.19 -8.44 -20.11
C VAL A 408 14.22 -8.98 -19.10
N SER A 409 15.08 -9.90 -19.52
CA SER A 409 16.17 -10.40 -18.67
C SER A 409 17.29 -9.37 -18.48
N THR A 410 17.55 -8.53 -19.48
CA THR A 410 18.51 -7.42 -19.40
C THR A 410 18.04 -6.36 -18.40
N ALA A 411 16.80 -5.86 -18.56
CA ALA A 411 16.21 -4.86 -17.68
C ALA A 411 16.20 -5.31 -16.20
N ASN A 412 15.86 -6.59 -15.97
CA ASN A 412 15.81 -7.17 -14.62
C ASN A 412 17.18 -7.60 -14.07
N GLY A 413 18.25 -7.56 -14.88
CA GLY A 413 19.61 -7.85 -14.42
C GLY A 413 19.95 -9.34 -14.33
N HIS A 414 19.26 -10.22 -15.05
CA HIS A 414 19.46 -11.66 -15.02
C HIS A 414 20.61 -12.10 -15.92
N VAL A 415 21.84 -11.83 -15.47
CA VAL A 415 23.10 -12.04 -16.21
C VAL A 415 23.20 -13.44 -16.85
N GLU A 416 22.86 -14.49 -16.11
CA GLU A 416 23.00 -15.87 -16.61
C GLU A 416 21.91 -16.23 -17.65
N VAL A 417 20.70 -15.70 -17.50
CA VAL A 417 19.65 -15.82 -18.52
C VAL A 417 20.09 -15.12 -19.80
N VAL A 418 20.63 -13.90 -19.72
CA VAL A 418 21.16 -13.18 -20.87
C VAL A 418 22.27 -13.98 -21.55
N ARG A 419 23.21 -14.54 -20.78
CA ARG A 419 24.26 -15.41 -21.32
C ARG A 419 23.67 -16.58 -22.12
N LEU A 420 22.73 -17.32 -21.53
CA LEU A 420 22.10 -18.47 -22.17
C LEU A 420 21.36 -18.10 -23.45
N LEU A 421 20.60 -17.01 -23.44
CA LEU A 421 19.88 -16.53 -24.63
C LEU A 421 20.85 -16.18 -25.76
N LEU A 422 21.94 -15.47 -25.46
CA LEU A 422 22.97 -15.14 -26.45
C LEU A 422 23.72 -16.40 -26.95
N GLU A 423 23.93 -17.41 -26.10
CA GLU A 423 24.53 -18.70 -26.50
C GLU A 423 23.63 -19.52 -27.42
N HIS A 424 22.31 -19.37 -27.26
CA HIS A 424 21.31 -19.99 -28.12
C HIS A 424 20.94 -19.13 -29.34
N GLY A 425 21.72 -18.08 -29.63
CA GLY A 425 21.62 -17.31 -30.87
C GLY A 425 20.66 -16.12 -30.82
N SER A 426 20.32 -15.61 -29.64
CA SER A 426 19.58 -14.34 -29.52
C SER A 426 20.35 -13.20 -30.17
N ASN A 427 19.65 -12.39 -30.96
CA ASN A 427 20.26 -11.25 -31.64
C ASN A 427 20.46 -10.07 -30.69
N ALA A 428 21.71 -9.84 -30.28
CA ALA A 428 22.13 -8.72 -29.42
C ALA A 428 21.90 -7.31 -29.99
N ASN A 429 21.50 -7.21 -31.27
CA ASN A 429 21.25 -5.95 -31.99
C ASN A 429 19.79 -5.74 -32.36
N LEU A 430 18.90 -6.64 -31.96
CA LEU A 430 17.49 -6.54 -32.33
C LEU A 430 16.80 -5.51 -31.46
N ALA A 431 16.51 -4.35 -32.05
CA ALA A 431 15.92 -3.23 -31.35
C ALA A 431 14.45 -3.46 -30.95
N ASP A 432 14.06 -2.78 -29.87
CA ASP A 432 12.69 -2.72 -29.38
C ASP A 432 11.80 -1.80 -30.26
N TRP A 433 10.60 -1.48 -29.77
CA TRP A 433 9.65 -0.61 -30.48
C TRP A 433 10.11 0.86 -30.58
N ASN A 434 11.02 1.28 -29.71
CA ASN A 434 11.64 2.60 -29.70
C ASN A 434 12.97 2.64 -30.47
N GLY A 435 13.36 1.55 -31.14
CA GLY A 435 14.66 1.48 -31.79
C GLY A 435 15.81 1.26 -30.80
N CYS A 436 15.53 1.08 -29.51
CA CYS A 436 16.54 0.86 -28.48
C CYS A 436 17.11 -0.57 -28.62
N PRO A 437 18.43 -0.73 -28.83
CA PRO A 437 19.06 -2.03 -28.84
C PRO A 437 19.23 -2.58 -27.41
N PRO A 438 19.37 -3.91 -27.22
CA PRO A 438 19.58 -4.52 -25.89
C PRO A 438 20.75 -3.93 -25.10
N LEU A 439 21.80 -3.47 -25.79
CA LEU A 439 22.94 -2.79 -25.16
C LEU A 439 22.54 -1.49 -24.47
N MET A 440 21.62 -0.73 -25.06
CA MET A 440 21.13 0.52 -24.50
C MET A 440 20.23 0.26 -23.28
N ASP A 441 19.38 -0.76 -23.33
CA ASP A 441 18.57 -1.18 -22.16
C ASP A 441 19.46 -1.56 -20.97
N ALA A 442 20.57 -2.27 -21.23
CA ALA A 442 21.55 -2.63 -20.21
C ALA A 442 22.23 -1.39 -19.59
N VAL A 443 22.45 -0.34 -20.40
CA VAL A 443 23.06 0.93 -19.98
C VAL A 443 22.08 1.74 -19.11
N ASP A 444 20.85 1.98 -19.58
CA ASP A 444 19.79 2.69 -18.84
C ASP A 444 19.49 1.98 -17.50
N SER A 445 19.54 0.64 -17.48
CA SER A 445 19.35 -0.16 -16.27
C SER A 445 20.61 -0.32 -15.40
N GLY A 446 21.75 0.21 -15.84
CA GLY A 446 23.04 0.19 -15.13
C GLY A 446 23.67 -1.18 -14.92
N LYS A 447 23.41 -2.14 -15.81
CA LYS A 447 23.84 -3.54 -15.69
C LYS A 447 25.23 -3.77 -16.33
N ILE A 448 26.29 -3.36 -15.63
CA ILE A 448 27.68 -3.43 -16.13
C ILE A 448 28.06 -4.83 -16.67
N ASP A 449 27.72 -5.90 -15.93
CA ASP A 449 28.04 -7.27 -16.35
C ASP A 449 27.33 -7.66 -17.67
N ILE A 450 26.09 -7.19 -17.86
CA ILE A 450 25.30 -7.44 -19.06
C ILE A 450 25.83 -6.61 -20.24
N VAL A 451 26.24 -5.37 -20.01
CA VAL A 451 26.95 -4.55 -21.01
C VAL A 451 28.18 -5.31 -21.52
N GLY A 452 29.01 -5.83 -20.60
CA GLY A 452 30.20 -6.61 -20.97
C GLY A 452 29.86 -7.87 -21.77
N LEU A 453 28.80 -8.59 -21.40
CA LEU A 453 28.34 -9.77 -22.14
C LEU A 453 27.84 -9.44 -23.55
N LEU A 454 27.04 -8.39 -23.70
CA LEU A 454 26.49 -7.98 -25.00
C LEU A 454 27.60 -7.53 -25.96
N LEU A 455 28.56 -6.73 -25.48
CA LEU A 455 29.72 -6.32 -26.27
C LEU A 455 30.59 -7.51 -26.68
N ALA A 456 30.80 -8.49 -25.78
CA ALA A 456 31.51 -9.72 -26.09
C ALA A 456 30.78 -10.61 -27.13
N ARG A 457 29.50 -10.34 -27.41
CA ARG A 457 28.67 -11.04 -28.40
C ARG A 457 28.29 -10.12 -29.58
N GLU A 458 29.20 -9.21 -29.94
CA GLU A 458 29.11 -8.36 -31.14
C GLU A 458 27.88 -7.42 -31.16
N ALA A 459 27.42 -6.97 -29.98
CA ALA A 459 26.49 -5.84 -29.93
C ALA A 459 27.14 -4.58 -30.52
N ASN A 460 26.44 -3.92 -31.45
CA ASN A 460 26.89 -2.72 -32.10
C ASN A 460 26.74 -1.52 -31.16
N VAL A 461 27.89 -1.12 -30.60
CA VAL A 461 28.05 -0.04 -29.63
C VAL A 461 27.58 1.33 -30.13
N ASN A 462 27.51 1.54 -31.45
CA ASN A 462 27.14 2.82 -32.08
C ASN A 462 25.71 2.81 -32.66
N THR A 463 24.89 1.80 -32.34
CA THR A 463 23.49 1.79 -32.76
C THR A 463 22.75 2.97 -32.13
N GLN A 464 21.96 3.65 -32.96
CA GLN A 464 21.13 4.77 -32.55
C GLN A 464 19.68 4.31 -32.36
N ASP A 465 19.01 4.81 -31.33
CA ASP A 465 17.58 4.63 -31.16
C ASP A 465 16.76 5.58 -32.06
N ASN A 466 15.43 5.63 -31.86
CA ASN A 466 14.57 6.52 -32.63
C ASN A 466 14.81 8.02 -32.38
N ASP A 467 15.40 8.39 -31.24
CA ASP A 467 15.80 9.77 -30.91
C ASP A 467 17.22 10.07 -31.43
N GLY A 468 17.89 9.08 -32.02
CA GLY A 468 19.25 9.18 -32.52
C GLY A 468 20.29 9.03 -31.41
N ASP A 469 19.90 8.75 -30.18
CA ASP A 469 20.83 8.61 -29.08
C ASP A 469 21.59 7.28 -29.20
N THR A 470 22.86 7.29 -28.80
CA THR A 470 23.70 6.08 -28.69
C THR A 470 23.82 5.69 -27.22
N SER A 471 24.33 4.50 -26.93
CA SER A 471 24.62 4.09 -25.54
C SER A 471 25.56 5.07 -24.79
N LEU A 472 26.39 5.85 -25.50
CA LEU A 472 27.18 6.91 -24.88
C LEU A 472 26.34 8.12 -24.45
N HIS A 473 25.29 8.48 -25.19
CA HIS A 473 24.35 9.53 -24.78
C HIS A 473 23.64 9.13 -23.49
N GLU A 474 23.10 7.91 -23.45
CA GLU A 474 22.46 7.37 -22.24
C GLU A 474 23.39 7.34 -21.03
N CYS A 475 24.65 6.96 -21.22
CA CYS A 475 25.65 7.03 -20.15
C CYS A 475 25.80 8.45 -19.58
N VAL A 476 25.76 9.48 -20.43
CA VAL A 476 25.84 10.87 -19.98
C VAL A 476 24.57 11.26 -19.23
N TYR A 477 23.38 10.95 -19.76
CA TYR A 477 22.12 11.33 -19.11
C TYR A 477 21.93 10.67 -17.74
N GLU A 478 22.30 9.40 -17.61
CA GLU A 478 22.20 8.62 -16.36
C GLU A 478 23.47 8.69 -15.48
N ASN A 479 24.49 9.44 -15.89
CA ASN A 479 25.77 9.63 -15.18
C ASN A 479 26.58 8.35 -14.94
N MET A 480 26.66 7.48 -15.94
CA MET A 480 27.29 6.15 -15.86
C MET A 480 28.72 6.14 -16.40
N LEU A 481 29.65 6.81 -15.70
CA LEU A 481 31.06 6.95 -16.13
C LEU A 481 31.76 5.62 -16.39
N ASP A 482 31.55 4.62 -15.54
CA ASP A 482 32.24 3.33 -15.67
C ASP A 482 31.75 2.53 -16.88
N ILE A 483 30.45 2.60 -17.19
CA ILE A 483 29.91 2.02 -18.42
C ILE A 483 30.43 2.77 -19.64
N ALA A 484 30.48 4.10 -19.59
CA ALA A 484 31.01 4.90 -20.69
C ALA A 484 32.47 4.54 -21.04
N LYS A 485 33.32 4.30 -20.03
CA LYS A 485 34.69 3.80 -20.25
C LYS A 485 34.68 2.47 -21.01
N ILE A 486 33.85 1.52 -20.58
CA ILE A 486 33.72 0.20 -21.23
C ILE A 486 33.26 0.36 -22.68
N LEU A 487 32.26 1.22 -22.95
CA LEU A 487 31.77 1.46 -24.31
C LEU A 487 32.87 2.06 -25.21
N LEU A 488 33.61 3.06 -24.72
CA LEU A 488 34.72 3.69 -25.46
C LEU A 488 35.86 2.70 -25.74
N GLU A 489 36.23 1.87 -24.76
CA GLU A 489 37.20 0.79 -24.92
C GLU A 489 36.77 -0.25 -25.97
N ASN A 490 35.45 -0.39 -26.20
CA ASN A 490 34.86 -1.26 -27.21
C ASN A 490 34.48 -0.53 -28.52
N GLY A 491 35.04 0.66 -28.75
CA GLY A 491 34.92 1.36 -30.04
C GLY A 491 33.67 2.23 -30.21
N ALA A 492 33.06 2.68 -29.11
CA ALA A 492 32.03 3.72 -29.18
C ALA A 492 32.60 5.02 -29.75
N ASP A 493 31.95 5.59 -30.75
CA ASP A 493 32.35 6.86 -31.36
C ASP A 493 31.73 8.03 -30.58
N PRO A 494 32.55 8.87 -29.91
CA PRO A 494 32.06 9.99 -29.10
C PRO A 494 31.58 11.18 -29.94
N ASN A 495 31.57 11.08 -31.28
CA ASN A 495 31.16 12.14 -32.19
C ASN A 495 29.82 11.88 -32.89
N VAL A 496 29.16 10.75 -32.64
CA VAL A 496 27.86 10.46 -33.25
C VAL A 496 26.82 11.46 -32.75
N PRO A 497 26.15 12.24 -33.63
CA PRO A 497 25.11 13.16 -33.22
C PRO A 497 23.74 12.46 -33.19
N ASN A 498 22.91 12.80 -32.20
CA ASN A 498 21.51 12.39 -32.15
C ASN A 498 20.60 13.22 -33.08
N SER A 499 19.29 13.00 -33.02
CA SER A 499 18.33 13.64 -33.95
C SER A 499 18.21 15.16 -33.78
N VAL A 500 18.68 15.74 -32.67
CA VAL A 500 18.77 17.21 -32.49
C VAL A 500 20.16 17.76 -32.82
N GLY A 501 21.09 16.88 -33.19
CA GLY A 501 22.48 17.21 -33.52
C GLY A 501 23.40 17.21 -32.30
N PHE A 502 22.95 16.73 -31.14
CA PHE A 502 23.81 16.65 -29.95
C PHE A 502 24.75 15.47 -30.08
N THR A 503 26.05 15.70 -29.89
CA THR A 503 27.01 14.63 -29.59
C THR A 503 26.98 14.31 -28.10
N PRO A 504 27.57 13.18 -27.64
CA PRO A 504 27.73 12.89 -26.22
C PRO A 504 28.38 14.04 -25.44
N LEU A 505 29.33 14.77 -26.06
CA LEU A 505 29.96 15.95 -25.46
C LEU A 505 28.98 17.12 -25.29
N MET A 506 28.10 17.36 -26.26
CA MET A 506 27.05 18.36 -26.14
C MET A 506 26.03 17.99 -25.08
N ALA A 507 25.68 16.71 -24.97
CA ALA A 507 24.86 16.20 -23.87
C ALA A 507 25.53 16.52 -22.53
N CYS A 508 26.84 16.25 -22.37
CA CYS A 508 27.59 16.56 -21.14
C CYS A 508 27.46 18.04 -20.76
N ALA A 509 27.61 18.92 -21.76
CA ALA A 509 27.51 20.36 -21.56
C ALA A 509 26.09 20.82 -21.23
N HIS A 510 25.06 20.16 -21.76
CA HIS A 510 23.66 20.50 -21.53
C HIS A 510 23.14 20.05 -20.16
N VAL A 511 23.52 18.85 -19.69
CA VAL A 511 23.13 18.36 -18.35
C VAL A 511 24.14 18.66 -17.24
N GLY A 512 25.35 19.13 -17.58
CA GLY A 512 26.38 19.53 -16.62
C GLY A 512 27.31 18.40 -16.15
N GLN A 513 27.39 17.29 -16.88
CA GLN A 513 28.21 16.12 -16.54
C GLN A 513 29.70 16.34 -16.86
N THR A 514 30.38 16.98 -15.92
CA THR A 514 31.73 17.50 -16.15
C THR A 514 32.78 16.40 -16.32
N GLU A 515 32.68 15.31 -15.56
CA GLU A 515 33.69 14.24 -15.56
C GLU A 515 33.76 13.47 -16.89
N PHE A 516 32.69 13.50 -17.69
CA PHE A 516 32.66 12.90 -19.01
C PHE A 516 33.45 13.69 -20.05
N VAL A 517 33.61 15.01 -19.88
CA VAL A 517 34.33 15.87 -20.85
C VAL A 517 35.77 15.38 -21.09
N PRO A 518 36.63 15.22 -20.06
CA PRO A 518 37.98 14.70 -20.27
C PRO A 518 38.00 13.25 -20.76
N LEU A 519 37.03 12.42 -20.33
CA LEU A 519 36.92 11.03 -20.79
C LEU A 519 36.63 10.97 -22.30
N LEU A 520 35.65 11.71 -22.78
CA LEU A 520 35.28 11.77 -24.19
C LEU A 520 36.40 12.43 -25.02
N ALA A 521 37.00 13.52 -24.53
CA ALA A 521 38.12 14.20 -25.20
C ALA A 521 39.33 13.28 -25.40
N SER A 522 39.71 12.53 -24.36
CA SER A 522 40.81 11.55 -24.44
C SER A 522 40.53 10.36 -25.38
N ASN A 523 39.25 10.13 -25.72
CA ASN A 523 38.81 9.13 -26.69
C ASN A 523 38.41 9.72 -28.06
N GLY A 524 38.86 10.95 -28.37
CA GLY A 524 38.72 11.52 -29.71
C GLY A 524 37.43 12.30 -29.97
N ALA A 525 36.73 12.77 -28.94
CA ALA A 525 35.63 13.70 -29.09
C ALA A 525 36.11 15.05 -29.66
N THR A 526 35.39 15.57 -30.64
CA THR A 526 35.66 16.87 -31.26
C THR A 526 34.95 17.97 -30.47
N MET A 527 35.72 18.89 -29.87
CA MET A 527 35.18 19.92 -28.96
C MET A 527 34.21 20.90 -29.61
N ASP A 528 34.43 21.21 -30.89
CA ASP A 528 33.79 22.32 -31.61
C ASP A 528 32.76 21.86 -32.65
N MET A 529 32.26 20.62 -32.56
CA MET A 529 31.10 20.21 -33.35
C MET A 529 29.90 21.10 -33.00
N THR A 530 28.95 21.19 -33.93
CA THR A 530 27.75 22.02 -33.76
C THR A 530 26.47 21.22 -33.94
N ASP A 531 25.46 21.51 -33.14
CA ASP A 531 24.11 20.98 -33.31
C ASP A 531 23.41 21.56 -34.56
N HIS A 532 22.14 21.19 -34.79
CA HIS A 532 21.36 21.70 -35.92
C HIS A 532 21.13 23.23 -35.89
N CYS A 533 21.33 23.88 -34.76
CA CYS A 533 21.25 25.33 -34.55
C CYS A 533 22.64 26.00 -34.57
N GLY A 534 23.71 25.29 -34.92
CA GLY A 534 25.07 25.82 -34.93
C GLY A 534 25.69 25.98 -33.54
N ARG A 535 25.07 25.47 -32.47
CA ARG A 535 25.59 25.63 -31.10
C ARG A 535 26.66 24.60 -30.80
N THR A 536 27.76 25.02 -30.19
CA THR A 536 28.80 24.12 -29.67
C THR A 536 28.49 23.68 -28.23
N ALA A 537 29.16 22.64 -27.74
CA ALA A 537 29.07 22.22 -26.34
C ALA A 537 29.36 23.39 -25.38
N LEU A 538 30.35 24.24 -25.68
CA LEU A 538 30.67 25.41 -24.86
C LEU A 538 29.49 26.40 -24.75
N MET A 539 28.73 26.59 -25.83
CA MET A 539 27.55 27.46 -25.81
C MET A 539 26.42 26.87 -24.96
N LEU A 540 26.21 25.54 -25.02
CA LEU A 540 25.21 24.85 -24.21
C LEU A 540 25.55 24.97 -22.72
N ALA A 541 26.81 24.72 -22.33
CA ALA A 541 27.25 24.90 -20.94
C ALA A 541 27.10 26.36 -20.47
N ALA A 542 27.37 27.32 -21.34
CA ALA A 542 27.22 28.74 -21.06
C ALA A 542 25.73 29.16 -20.95
N GLU A 543 24.82 28.54 -21.71
CA GLU A 543 23.39 28.83 -21.69
C GLU A 543 22.71 28.23 -20.44
N GLU A 544 23.10 27.02 -20.05
CA GLU A 544 22.52 26.29 -18.90
C GLU A 544 23.16 26.66 -17.56
N GLY A 545 24.31 27.34 -17.57
CA GLY A 545 24.97 27.81 -16.34
C GLY A 545 25.90 26.78 -15.70
N HIS A 546 26.39 25.82 -16.49
CA HIS A 546 27.23 24.72 -16.00
C HIS A 546 28.72 25.10 -16.01
N GLN A 547 29.14 25.83 -14.97
CA GLN A 547 30.51 26.33 -14.86
C GLN A 547 31.59 25.27 -14.95
N ALA A 548 31.47 24.18 -14.19
CA ALA A 548 32.48 23.11 -14.21
C ALA A 548 32.61 22.46 -15.59
N ALA A 549 31.50 22.24 -16.31
CA ALA A 549 31.52 21.69 -17.67
C ALA A 549 32.14 22.68 -18.66
N LEU A 550 31.82 23.98 -18.53
CA LEU A 550 32.40 25.05 -19.34
C LEU A 550 33.92 25.14 -19.13
N GLU A 551 34.37 25.09 -17.89
CA GLU A 551 35.80 25.04 -17.52
C GLU A 551 36.49 23.85 -18.16
N ALA A 552 35.95 22.64 -17.98
CA ALA A 552 36.50 21.41 -18.55
C ALA A 552 36.57 21.45 -20.08
N LEU A 553 35.57 22.03 -20.76
CA LEU A 553 35.57 22.18 -22.22
C LEU A 553 36.70 23.10 -22.69
N LEU A 554 36.90 24.24 -22.04
CA LEU A 554 38.00 25.16 -22.38
C LEU A 554 39.37 24.54 -22.08
N GLU A 555 39.50 23.81 -20.98
CA GLU A 555 40.73 23.08 -20.63
C GLU A 555 41.08 21.98 -21.65
N ASN A 556 40.07 21.38 -22.28
CA ASN A 556 40.22 20.39 -23.34
C ASN A 556 40.24 20.99 -24.76
N GLY A 557 40.33 22.32 -24.87
CA GLY A 557 40.62 23.01 -26.14
C GLY A 557 39.41 23.50 -26.94
N ALA A 558 38.23 23.62 -26.34
CA ALA A 558 37.07 24.22 -27.01
C ALA A 558 37.33 25.69 -27.38
N ALA A 559 36.91 26.08 -28.59
CA ALA A 559 37.07 27.45 -29.06
C ALA A 559 36.02 28.40 -28.44
N ILE A 560 36.50 29.50 -27.85
CA ILE A 560 35.69 30.39 -27.01
C ILE A 560 34.69 31.28 -27.76
N ASP A 561 35.01 31.63 -29.02
CA ASP A 561 34.30 32.65 -29.80
C ASP A 561 33.61 32.11 -31.07
N ILE A 562 33.32 30.80 -31.12
CA ILE A 562 32.43 30.26 -32.17
C ILE A 562 31.06 30.93 -32.04
N ALA A 563 30.39 31.16 -33.17
CA ALA A 563 29.05 31.74 -33.22
C ALA A 563 28.04 30.73 -33.79
N ASP A 564 26.86 30.66 -33.19
CA ASP A 564 25.75 29.81 -33.67
C ASP A 564 25.10 30.37 -34.95
N THR A 565 24.02 29.74 -35.43
CA THR A 565 23.33 30.21 -36.66
C THR A 565 22.74 31.62 -36.52
N ASP A 566 22.50 32.09 -35.30
CA ASP A 566 22.05 33.46 -35.02
C ASP A 566 23.22 34.44 -34.80
N GLY A 567 24.46 33.99 -34.91
CA GLY A 567 25.65 34.77 -34.62
C GLY A 567 25.97 34.90 -33.13
N LYS A 568 25.33 34.11 -32.26
CA LYS A 568 25.54 34.21 -30.80
C LYS A 568 26.72 33.36 -30.34
N THR A 569 27.60 33.94 -29.52
CA THR A 569 28.73 33.23 -28.88
C THR A 569 28.36 32.72 -27.49
N ALA A 570 29.22 31.88 -26.88
CA ALA A 570 29.03 31.40 -25.50
C ALA A 570 28.86 32.55 -24.49
N LEU A 571 29.64 33.63 -24.64
CA LEU A 571 29.50 34.85 -23.81
C LEU A 571 28.13 35.50 -23.94
N MET A 572 27.57 35.54 -25.15
CA MET A 572 26.22 36.08 -25.38
C MET A 572 25.13 35.21 -24.75
N LYS A 573 25.29 33.88 -24.79
CA LYS A 573 24.37 32.93 -24.14
C LYS A 573 24.37 33.10 -22.63
N ALA A 574 25.54 33.13 -21.99
CA ALA A 574 25.69 33.37 -20.56
C ALA A 574 25.11 34.74 -20.14
N ALA A 575 25.39 35.79 -20.93
CA ALA A 575 24.88 37.14 -20.67
C ALA A 575 23.35 37.24 -20.80
N TYR A 576 22.76 36.52 -21.77
CA TYR A 576 21.31 36.47 -21.97
C TYR A 576 20.59 35.80 -20.78
N ARG A 577 21.19 34.75 -20.21
CA ARG A 577 20.63 33.94 -19.12
C ARG A 577 20.97 34.46 -17.71
N ALA A 578 21.83 35.48 -17.63
CA ALA A 578 22.31 36.10 -16.39
C ALA A 578 23.21 35.20 -15.52
N HIS A 579 24.06 34.42 -16.17
CA HIS A 579 25.08 33.62 -15.49
C HIS A 579 26.33 34.48 -15.27
N ASP A 580 26.26 35.40 -14.30
CA ASP A 580 27.27 36.45 -14.08
C ASP A 580 28.67 35.90 -13.84
N ASP A 581 28.78 34.80 -13.09
CA ASP A 581 30.05 34.13 -12.83
C ASP A 581 30.67 33.56 -14.11
N LEU A 582 29.86 32.98 -14.98
CA LEU A 582 30.29 32.48 -16.29
C LEU A 582 30.66 33.61 -17.24
N VAL A 583 29.91 34.70 -17.22
CA VAL A 583 30.24 35.91 -17.99
C VAL A 583 31.61 36.43 -17.57
N LEU A 584 31.86 36.56 -16.27
CA LEU A 584 33.15 37.00 -15.75
C LEU A 584 34.27 36.02 -16.12
N PHE A 585 34.02 34.72 -15.98
CA PHE A 585 34.99 33.68 -16.31
C PHE A 585 35.34 33.64 -17.80
N LEU A 586 34.35 33.70 -18.69
CA LEU A 586 34.57 33.76 -20.15
C LEU A 586 35.37 35.02 -20.53
N LEU A 587 35.07 36.17 -19.91
CA LEU A 587 35.84 37.40 -20.11
C LEU A 587 37.29 37.26 -19.61
N GLN A 588 37.52 36.62 -18.46
CA GLN A 588 38.86 36.29 -17.96
C GLN A 588 39.63 35.36 -18.91
N LYS A 589 38.92 34.50 -19.65
CA LYS A 589 39.47 33.63 -20.70
C LYS A 589 39.54 34.32 -22.07
N ASN A 590 39.41 35.65 -22.11
CA ASN A 590 39.48 36.51 -23.30
C ASN A 590 38.37 36.31 -24.34
N ALA A 591 37.14 35.93 -23.93
CA ALA A 591 36.00 35.94 -24.83
C ALA A 591 35.73 37.34 -25.41
N ASN A 592 35.39 37.41 -26.69
CA ASN A 592 35.23 38.69 -27.38
C ASN A 592 33.91 39.39 -26.99
N ALA A 593 34.00 40.28 -26.00
CA ALA A 593 32.88 41.12 -25.53
C ALA A 593 32.30 42.07 -26.60
N SER A 594 33.04 42.33 -27.68
CA SER A 594 32.62 43.24 -28.77
C SER A 594 31.99 42.53 -29.97
N ALA A 595 32.01 41.19 -29.99
CA ALA A 595 31.30 40.42 -31.00
C ALA A 595 29.81 40.80 -30.99
N THR A 596 29.17 40.74 -32.16
CA THR A 596 27.74 41.03 -32.34
C THR A 596 27.05 39.83 -32.97
N ASP A 597 25.83 39.54 -32.52
CA ASP A 597 24.95 38.58 -33.19
C ASP A 597 24.47 39.10 -34.56
N ASN A 598 23.67 38.30 -35.28
CA ASN A 598 23.12 38.69 -36.59
C ASN A 598 22.19 39.91 -36.54
N ALA A 599 21.70 40.29 -35.35
CA ALA A 599 20.92 41.50 -35.12
C ALA A 599 21.80 42.72 -34.75
N GLY A 600 23.12 42.55 -34.69
CA GLY A 600 24.06 43.60 -34.31
C GLY A 600 24.17 43.84 -32.80
N LEU A 601 23.66 42.92 -31.96
CA LEU A 601 23.67 43.05 -30.51
C LEU A 601 24.90 42.38 -29.90
N THR A 602 25.60 43.11 -29.02
CA THR A 602 26.69 42.56 -28.20
C THR A 602 26.13 41.81 -26.98
N ALA A 603 26.98 41.03 -26.29
CA ALA A 603 26.60 40.36 -25.04
C ALA A 603 26.04 41.34 -23.98
N ALA A 604 26.64 42.54 -23.85
CA ALA A 604 26.12 43.58 -22.97
C ALA A 604 24.74 44.11 -23.42
N ALA A 605 24.52 44.27 -24.73
CA ALA A 605 23.24 44.71 -25.25
C ALA A 605 22.14 43.66 -25.02
N LEU A 606 22.47 42.37 -25.16
CA LEU A 606 21.57 41.25 -24.86
C LEU A 606 21.23 41.15 -23.36
N ALA A 607 22.21 41.35 -22.47
CA ALA A 607 21.98 41.43 -21.03
C ALA A 607 21.01 42.58 -20.69
N ARG A 608 21.24 43.76 -21.26
CA ARG A 608 20.36 44.93 -21.08
C ARG A 608 18.94 44.67 -21.59
N LEU A 609 18.80 44.06 -22.76
CA LEU A 609 17.49 43.76 -23.37
C LEU A 609 16.64 42.85 -22.47
N ASN A 610 17.28 41.93 -21.73
CA ASN A 610 16.64 41.06 -20.75
C ASN A 610 16.62 41.62 -19.32
N ASN A 611 16.83 42.94 -19.16
CA ASN A 611 16.82 43.63 -17.86
C ASN A 611 17.86 43.09 -16.86
N ARG A 612 19.02 42.63 -17.35
CA ARG A 612 20.15 42.10 -16.55
C ARG A 612 21.21 43.18 -16.37
N ILE A 613 20.88 44.17 -15.55
CA ILE A 613 21.67 45.41 -15.41
C ILE A 613 23.04 45.14 -14.78
N ASP A 614 23.14 44.20 -13.84
CA ASP A 614 24.40 43.85 -13.19
C ASP A 614 25.34 43.09 -14.13
N THR A 615 24.84 42.10 -14.87
CA THR A 615 25.56 41.40 -15.95
C THR A 615 26.08 42.37 -17.01
N GLU A 616 25.23 43.31 -17.45
CA GLU A 616 25.62 44.36 -18.38
C GLU A 616 26.77 45.22 -17.82
N ARG A 617 26.68 45.59 -16.54
CA ARG A 617 27.71 46.37 -15.85
C ARG A 617 29.02 45.59 -15.74
N VAL A 618 28.98 44.29 -15.47
CA VAL A 618 30.17 43.42 -15.45
C VAL A 618 30.85 43.39 -16.83
N ILE A 619 30.10 43.15 -17.90
CA ILE A 619 30.65 43.08 -19.27
C ILE A 619 31.27 44.42 -19.69
N LYS A 620 30.60 45.53 -19.41
CA LYS A 620 31.11 46.88 -19.72
C LYS A 620 32.29 47.27 -18.84
N GLY A 621 32.27 46.87 -17.57
CA GLY A 621 33.36 47.10 -16.63
C GLY A 621 34.64 46.37 -17.01
N TYR A 622 34.52 45.20 -17.66
CA TYR A 622 35.67 44.43 -18.13
C TYR A 622 36.36 45.03 -19.38
N GLN A 623 35.69 45.94 -20.11
CA GLN A 623 36.25 46.64 -21.27
C GLN A 623 37.22 47.79 -20.90
N GLY A 624 37.52 48.00 -19.62
CA GLY A 624 38.54 48.92 -19.12
C GLY A 624 39.32 48.30 -17.95
N VAL A 625 40.61 48.02 -18.18
CA VAL A 625 41.51 47.20 -17.34
C VAL A 625 41.55 47.56 -15.83
N ASP A 626 41.78 46.51 -15.01
CA ASP A 626 42.32 46.48 -13.64
C ASP A 626 41.36 46.88 -12.48
N LEU A 627 40.91 45.89 -11.71
CA LEU A 627 40.20 46.09 -10.44
C LEU A 627 40.76 45.15 -9.35
N CYS A 628 41.97 45.47 -8.91
CA CYS A 628 42.29 45.37 -7.50
C CYS A 628 41.64 46.56 -6.77
N THR A 629 41.02 46.29 -5.61
CA THR A 629 40.47 47.26 -4.66
C THR A 629 39.28 48.13 -5.09
N THR A 630 38.05 47.67 -4.79
CA THR A 630 37.10 48.40 -3.92
C THR A 630 35.92 47.50 -3.52
N LEU A 631 36.13 46.70 -2.48
CA LEU A 631 35.03 46.19 -1.66
C LEU A 631 34.46 47.35 -0.85
N GLY A 632 33.25 47.78 -1.19
CA GLY A 632 32.50 48.81 -0.47
C GLY A 632 31.09 48.32 -0.14
N THR A 633 30.97 47.69 1.04
CA THR A 633 29.81 47.56 1.95
C THR A 633 28.37 47.55 1.40
N PRO A 634 27.52 46.57 1.78
CA PRO A 634 26.10 46.53 1.42
C PRO A 634 25.28 47.62 2.14
N ILE A 635 24.32 48.17 1.40
CA ILE A 635 23.25 49.03 1.91
C ILE A 635 22.34 48.17 2.82
N PRO A 636 21.87 48.66 4.00
CA PRO A 636 20.94 47.91 4.83
C PRO A 636 19.59 47.77 4.10
N THR A 637 19.23 46.56 3.72
CA THR A 637 17.91 46.23 3.20
C THR A 637 16.89 46.29 4.33
N LYS A 638 15.83 47.10 4.16
CA LYS A 638 14.63 47.04 5.01
C LYS A 638 14.15 45.58 5.07
N ALA A 639 13.91 45.05 6.28
CA ALA A 639 13.46 43.67 6.44
C ALA A 639 12.19 43.40 5.60
N PRO A 640 12.07 42.22 4.95
CA PRO A 640 10.90 41.87 4.15
C PRO A 640 9.60 41.96 4.96
N GLU A 641 8.49 42.31 4.33
CA GLU A 641 7.20 42.47 5.04
C GLU A 641 6.65 41.18 5.68
N TRP A 642 7.08 40.01 5.18
CA TRP A 642 6.75 38.71 5.76
C TRP A 642 7.67 38.32 6.93
N PHE A 643 8.67 39.13 7.27
CA PHE A 643 9.68 38.79 8.27
C PHE A 643 9.08 38.76 9.68
N ILE A 644 9.31 37.66 10.39
CA ILE A 644 9.08 37.54 11.83
C ILE A 644 10.41 37.28 12.52
N SER A 645 10.72 38.05 13.56
CA SER A 645 11.94 37.82 14.35
C SER A 645 11.85 36.51 15.13
N SER A 646 12.95 35.75 15.16
CA SER A 646 13.07 34.55 16.01
C SER A 646 12.83 34.82 17.50
N ARG A 647 12.97 36.07 17.95
CA ARG A 647 12.69 36.50 19.33
C ARG A 647 11.20 36.58 19.67
N GLU A 648 10.33 36.69 18.67
CA GLU A 648 8.88 36.75 18.84
C GLU A 648 8.22 35.37 18.93
N ILE A 649 9.02 34.31 18.69
CA ILE A 649 8.58 32.94 18.55
C ILE A 649 9.00 32.12 19.77
N ARG A 650 8.04 31.42 20.37
CA ARG A 650 8.27 30.43 21.42
C ARG A 650 7.86 29.06 20.90
N LYS A 651 8.82 28.17 20.71
CA LYS A 651 8.60 26.79 20.28
C LYS A 651 8.42 25.87 21.49
N GLU A 652 7.61 24.84 21.34
CA GLU A 652 7.64 23.69 22.24
C GLU A 652 8.95 22.92 22.12
N LYS A 653 9.30 22.16 23.16
CA LYS A 653 10.58 21.43 23.22
C LYS A 653 10.65 20.35 22.14
N ASP A 654 9.57 19.61 21.96
CA ASP A 654 9.52 18.45 21.08
C ASP A 654 8.77 18.80 19.79
N PRO A 655 9.31 18.45 18.61
CA PRO A 655 8.57 18.55 17.37
C PRO A 655 7.42 17.54 17.39
N PHE A 656 6.25 17.93 16.89
CA PHE A 656 5.09 17.02 16.82
C PHE A 656 4.98 16.30 15.48
N SER A 657 5.74 16.75 14.47
CA SER A 657 5.82 16.09 13.17
C SER A 657 7.20 16.31 12.54
N PHE A 658 7.62 15.32 11.75
CA PHE A 658 8.85 15.33 10.95
C PHE A 658 8.41 15.29 9.48
N GLY A 659 8.61 16.39 8.76
CA GLY A 659 8.29 16.49 7.34
C GLY A 659 9.52 16.26 6.46
N SER A 660 9.30 16.12 5.15
CA SER A 660 10.35 15.93 4.13
C SER A 660 11.40 17.04 4.07
N PHE A 661 11.11 18.22 4.65
CA PHE A 661 11.96 19.42 4.60
C PHE A 661 12.41 19.92 5.98
N GLY A 662 12.12 19.17 7.06
CA GLY A 662 12.55 19.51 8.42
C GLY A 662 11.52 19.26 9.52
N LYS A 663 11.78 19.82 10.70
CA LYS A 663 11.00 19.59 11.93
C LYS A 663 9.86 20.60 12.06
N VAL A 664 8.68 20.14 12.45
CA VAL A 664 7.50 20.98 12.66
C VAL A 664 7.17 21.04 14.15
N TYR A 665 7.09 22.26 14.67
CA TYR A 665 6.81 22.54 16.07
C TYR A 665 5.47 23.22 16.23
N ARG A 666 4.77 22.94 17.33
CA ARG A 666 3.78 23.87 17.83
C ARG A 666 4.48 24.96 18.62
N GLY A 667 3.90 26.15 18.61
CA GLY A 667 4.45 27.25 19.37
C GLY A 667 3.51 28.42 19.46
N TRP A 668 4.08 29.54 19.83
CA TRP A 668 3.38 30.81 19.97
C TRP A 668 4.15 31.89 19.22
N TRP A 669 3.42 32.64 18.41
CA TRP A 669 3.84 33.94 17.94
C TRP A 669 3.04 34.98 18.72
N LEU A 670 3.73 35.75 19.55
CA LEU A 670 3.11 36.59 20.59
C LEU A 670 2.19 35.74 21.50
N ASN A 671 0.87 35.97 21.44
CA ASN A 671 -0.17 35.27 22.21
C ASN A 671 -1.03 34.32 21.36
N SER A 672 -0.73 34.18 20.06
CA SER A 672 -1.47 33.31 19.15
C SER A 672 -0.79 31.96 19.03
N ARG A 673 -1.59 30.89 19.05
CA ARG A 673 -1.12 29.52 18.80
C ARG A 673 -0.80 29.36 17.31
N VAL A 674 0.39 28.85 16.99
CA VAL A 674 0.89 28.73 15.62
C VAL A 674 1.67 27.43 15.41
N VAL A 675 1.82 27.05 14.14
CA VAL A 675 2.74 26.02 13.69
C VAL A 675 4.00 26.67 13.13
N ILE A 676 5.16 26.10 13.46
CA ILE A 676 6.48 26.59 13.07
C ILE A 676 7.19 25.47 12.30
N LYS A 677 7.31 25.63 10.98
CA LYS A 677 7.98 24.68 10.07
C LYS A 677 9.43 25.13 9.91
N CYS A 678 10.37 24.40 10.51
CA CYS A 678 11.79 24.69 10.38
C CYS A 678 12.36 24.04 9.10
N VAL A 679 13.19 24.80 8.38
CA VAL A 679 13.88 24.39 7.15
C VAL A 679 15.37 24.63 7.33
N ASN A 680 16.18 23.59 7.08
CA ASN A 680 17.63 23.74 7.03
C ASN A 680 18.00 24.31 5.65
N ALA A 681 18.36 25.59 5.61
CA ALA A 681 18.87 26.26 4.43
C ALA A 681 20.29 26.75 4.76
N GLU A 682 21.30 25.99 4.31
CA GLU A 682 22.71 26.27 4.58
C GLU A 682 23.35 27.01 3.41
N ALA A 683 23.00 26.65 2.18
CA ALA A 683 23.48 27.30 0.96
C ALA A 683 22.67 28.55 0.60
N ASP A 684 23.31 29.52 -0.08
CA ASP A 684 22.65 30.76 -0.49
C ASP A 684 21.46 30.50 -1.43
N LYS A 685 21.59 29.53 -2.34
CA LYS A 685 20.50 29.07 -3.22
C LYS A 685 19.28 28.55 -2.44
N GLU A 686 19.49 27.88 -1.31
CA GLU A 686 18.41 27.36 -0.46
C GLU A 686 17.73 28.49 0.32
N LYS A 687 18.50 29.49 0.78
CA LYS A 687 17.95 30.69 1.41
C LYS A 687 17.15 31.52 0.43
N GLU A 688 17.57 31.60 -0.83
CA GLU A 688 16.79 32.25 -1.90
C GLU A 688 15.49 31.51 -2.20
N ALA A 689 15.51 30.17 -2.24
CA ALA A 689 14.32 29.35 -2.39
C ALA A 689 13.35 29.56 -1.21
N PHE A 690 13.85 29.56 0.02
CA PHE A 690 13.06 29.85 1.22
C PHE A 690 12.39 31.23 1.17
N GLN A 691 13.14 32.27 0.78
CA GLN A 691 12.59 33.62 0.64
C GLN A 691 11.56 33.71 -0.49
N ARG A 692 11.72 32.96 -1.57
CA ARG A 692 10.75 32.87 -2.67
C ARG A 692 9.45 32.24 -2.21
N GLU A 693 9.52 31.11 -1.50
CA GLU A 693 8.36 30.45 -0.90
C GLU A 693 7.61 31.42 0.03
N ALA A 694 8.32 32.13 0.91
CA ALA A 694 7.72 33.12 1.80
C ALA A 694 6.98 34.24 1.05
N ARG A 695 7.53 34.74 -0.07
CA ARG A 695 6.89 35.75 -0.92
C ARG A 695 5.63 35.23 -1.60
N ILE A 696 5.67 34.02 -2.15
CA ILE A 696 4.51 33.39 -2.79
C ILE A 696 3.39 33.20 -1.76
N TRP A 697 3.73 32.65 -0.59
CA TRP A 697 2.75 32.40 0.45
C TRP A 697 2.14 33.70 1.00
N GLN A 698 2.93 34.77 1.13
CA GLN A 698 2.44 36.09 1.52
C GLN A 698 1.37 36.63 0.55
N GLN A 699 1.52 36.36 -0.74
CA GLN A 699 0.59 36.78 -1.80
C GLN A 699 -0.64 35.86 -1.92
N ALA A 700 -0.62 34.70 -1.27
CA ALA A 700 -1.60 33.63 -1.42
C ALA A 700 -2.71 33.64 -0.33
N ARG A 701 -3.38 34.78 -0.11
CA ARG A 701 -4.43 34.91 0.93
C ARG A 701 -5.81 34.53 0.41
N HIS A 702 -6.29 33.34 0.78
CA HIS A 702 -7.61 32.82 0.40
C HIS A 702 -8.16 31.85 1.48
N PRO A 703 -9.48 31.70 1.66
CA PRO A 703 -10.05 30.76 2.65
C PRO A 703 -9.61 29.30 2.46
N ASN A 704 -9.24 28.91 1.24
CA ASN A 704 -8.75 27.57 0.89
C ASN A 704 -7.21 27.51 0.74
N ILE A 705 -6.48 28.42 1.37
CA ILE A 705 -5.01 28.39 1.47
C ILE A 705 -4.63 28.53 2.93
N LEU A 706 -3.69 27.71 3.40
CA LEU A 706 -3.30 27.69 4.81
C LEU A 706 -2.81 29.09 5.22
N PRO A 707 -3.40 29.73 6.24
CA PRO A 707 -3.01 31.07 6.63
C PRO A 707 -1.55 31.16 7.04
N PHE A 708 -0.83 32.07 6.39
CA PHE A 708 0.58 32.35 6.60
C PHE A 708 0.76 33.66 7.37
N PHE A 709 1.49 33.58 8.47
CA PHE A 709 1.74 34.72 9.34
C PHE A 709 3.09 35.39 9.04
N GLY A 710 4.09 34.62 8.62
CA GLY A 710 5.40 35.14 8.25
C GLY A 710 6.51 34.09 8.35
N ALA A 711 7.75 34.51 8.16
CA ALA A 711 8.92 33.63 8.15
C ALA A 711 10.17 34.32 8.69
N CYS A 712 11.15 33.52 9.13
CA CYS A 712 12.47 34.00 9.55
C CYS A 712 13.56 33.33 8.72
N HIS A 713 14.28 34.13 7.94
CA HIS A 713 15.42 33.69 7.12
C HIS A 713 16.77 33.93 7.81
N GLU A 714 16.79 34.69 8.92
CA GLU A 714 18.01 35.06 9.64
C GLU A 714 18.41 34.02 10.71
N SER A 715 17.53 33.09 11.06
CA SER A 715 17.83 32.00 11.98
C SER A 715 18.32 30.76 11.25
N THR A 716 19.12 29.95 11.95
CA THR A 716 19.46 28.59 11.53
C THR A 716 18.91 27.61 12.58
N PRO A 717 17.92 26.77 12.23
CA PRO A 717 17.24 26.68 10.92
C PRO A 717 16.36 27.91 10.62
N CYS A 718 16.13 28.18 9.33
CA CYS A 718 15.10 29.11 8.88
C CYS A 718 13.71 28.53 9.24
N PHE A 719 12.66 29.35 9.31
CA PHE A 719 11.33 28.80 9.62
C PHE A 719 10.15 29.62 9.08
N PHE A 720 9.06 28.93 8.75
CA PHE A 720 7.75 29.52 8.43
C PHE A 720 6.81 29.45 9.64
N VAL A 721 5.90 30.42 9.75
CA VAL A 721 4.88 30.52 10.80
C VAL A 721 3.50 30.55 10.15
N CYS A 722 2.66 29.57 10.44
CA CYS A 722 1.32 29.42 9.86
C CYS A 722 0.28 28.96 10.90
N GLU A 723 -1.00 28.97 10.52
CA GLU A 723 -2.09 28.48 11.35
C GLU A 723 -2.02 26.96 11.56
N GLU A 724 -2.48 26.52 12.74
CA GLU A 724 -2.59 25.10 13.04
C GLU A 724 -3.83 24.48 12.40
N ALA A 725 -3.63 23.58 11.45
CA ALA A 725 -4.69 22.74 10.88
C ALA A 725 -4.94 21.51 11.77
N THR A 726 -5.84 21.63 12.75
CA THR A 726 -6.05 20.61 13.80
C THR A 726 -6.66 19.31 13.29
N ASN A 727 -7.27 19.30 12.10
CA ASN A 727 -7.94 18.12 11.56
C ASN A 727 -7.04 17.22 10.71
N GLY A 728 -5.77 17.61 10.51
CA GLY A 728 -4.77 16.83 9.78
C GLY A 728 -4.78 17.07 8.27
N ASN A 729 -4.17 16.17 7.51
CA ASN A 729 -4.22 16.20 6.05
C ASN A 729 -5.54 15.63 5.51
N LEU A 730 -5.87 15.95 4.26
CA LEU A 730 -7.12 15.57 3.61
C LEU A 730 -7.34 14.06 3.57
N LYS A 731 -6.29 13.27 3.29
CA LYS A 731 -6.39 11.82 3.16
C LYS A 731 -6.83 11.17 4.48
N ASP A 732 -6.13 11.50 5.56
CA ASP A 732 -6.43 10.96 6.90
C ASP A 732 -7.79 11.44 7.41
N TYR A 733 -8.15 12.70 7.09
CA TYR A 733 -9.44 13.27 7.42
C TYR A 733 -10.60 12.53 6.73
N LEU A 734 -10.52 12.31 5.41
CA LEU A 734 -11.54 11.59 4.66
C LEU A 734 -11.66 10.13 5.11
N PHE A 735 -10.54 9.48 5.40
CA PHE A 735 -10.54 8.11 5.92
C PHE A 735 -11.29 8.03 7.26
N ARG A 736 -10.98 8.92 8.21
CA ARG A 736 -11.65 8.98 9.52
C ARG A 736 -13.13 9.31 9.41
N GLU A 737 -13.51 10.30 8.59
CA GLU A 737 -14.92 10.67 8.44
C GLU A 737 -15.73 9.58 7.73
N LYS A 738 -15.13 8.81 6.81
CA LYS A 738 -15.76 7.64 6.20
C LYS A 738 -16.06 6.53 7.22
N GLN A 739 -15.18 6.32 8.20
CA GLN A 739 -15.44 5.40 9.32
C GLN A 739 -16.61 5.87 10.20
N ASN A 740 -16.83 7.19 10.27
CA ASN A 740 -17.97 7.80 10.94
C ASN A 740 -19.22 7.89 10.05
N GLY A 741 -19.25 7.18 8.91
CA GLY A 741 -20.39 7.13 8.00
C GLY A 741 -20.57 8.34 7.08
N LYS A 742 -19.65 9.32 7.10
CA LYS A 742 -19.78 10.54 6.29
C LYS A 742 -19.04 10.43 4.97
N THR A 743 -19.68 10.93 3.90
CA THR A 743 -19.06 11.13 2.59
C THR A 743 -18.80 12.62 2.36
N LEU A 744 -17.53 13.02 2.40
CA LEU A 744 -17.11 14.43 2.30
C LEU A 744 -16.18 14.70 1.11
N ALA A 745 -15.88 13.70 0.29
CA ALA A 745 -14.79 13.76 -0.68
C ALA A 745 -15.03 14.88 -1.70
N TRP A 746 -16.24 14.97 -2.25
CA TRP A 746 -16.56 15.95 -3.29
C TRP A 746 -16.59 17.37 -2.75
N ARG A 747 -17.12 17.58 -1.54
CA ARG A 747 -17.07 18.89 -0.87
C ARG A 747 -15.63 19.36 -0.62
N LYS A 748 -14.75 18.49 -0.13
CA LYS A 748 -13.34 18.85 0.10
C LYS A 748 -12.56 19.07 -1.19
N LEU A 749 -12.85 18.30 -2.25
CA LEU A 749 -12.24 18.48 -3.57
C LEU A 749 -12.69 19.79 -4.24
N HIS A 750 -13.94 20.21 -4.04
CA HIS A 750 -14.42 21.52 -4.50
C HIS A 750 -13.70 22.67 -3.78
N GLU A 751 -13.55 22.59 -2.46
CA GLU A 751 -12.75 23.55 -1.66
C GLU A 751 -11.28 23.62 -2.13
N LEU A 752 -10.68 22.47 -2.39
CA LEU A 752 -9.34 22.36 -2.97
C LEU A 752 -9.25 23.07 -4.33
N ALA A 753 -10.23 22.83 -5.21
CA ALA A 753 -10.30 23.43 -6.54
C ALA A 753 -10.45 24.97 -6.48
N LEU A 754 -11.20 25.51 -5.51
CA LEU A 754 -11.30 26.96 -5.30
C LEU A 754 -9.95 27.58 -4.92
N GLY A 755 -9.19 26.92 -4.04
CA GLY A 755 -7.83 27.36 -3.69
C GLY A 755 -6.89 27.34 -4.90
N LEU A 756 -6.96 26.29 -5.73
CA LEU A 756 -6.11 26.16 -6.90
C LEU A 756 -6.45 27.19 -7.98
N LEU A 757 -7.75 27.44 -8.23
CA LEU A 757 -8.21 28.49 -9.14
C LEU A 757 -7.68 29.87 -8.71
N PHE A 758 -7.76 30.18 -7.43
CA PHE A 758 -7.25 31.45 -6.89
C PHE A 758 -5.74 31.64 -7.14
N LEU A 759 -4.95 30.56 -7.02
CA LEU A 759 -3.51 30.58 -7.34
C LEU A 759 -3.28 30.83 -8.84
N HIS A 760 -4.02 30.12 -9.69
CA HIS A 760 -3.91 30.22 -11.15
C HIS A 760 -4.28 31.62 -11.68
N GLU A 761 -5.32 32.26 -11.13
CA GLU A 761 -5.67 33.65 -11.44
C GLU A 761 -4.54 34.65 -11.12
N ARG A 762 -3.71 34.31 -10.12
CA ARG A 762 -2.52 35.07 -9.72
C ARG A 762 -1.24 34.58 -10.39
N ARG A 763 -1.38 33.70 -11.38
CA ARG A 763 -0.27 33.13 -12.15
C ARG A 763 0.71 32.32 -11.30
N ILE A 764 0.27 31.83 -10.14
CA ILE A 764 1.05 30.96 -9.26
C ILE A 764 0.79 29.50 -9.66
N VAL A 765 1.85 28.75 -9.96
CA VAL A 765 1.84 27.31 -10.21
C VAL A 765 2.21 26.61 -8.91
N HIS A 766 1.41 25.63 -8.48
CA HIS A 766 1.67 24.88 -7.24
C HIS A 766 2.76 23.82 -7.44
N SER A 767 2.73 23.10 -8.57
CA SER A 767 3.74 22.13 -9.05
C SER A 767 3.92 20.83 -8.24
N ASP A 768 3.46 20.72 -6.99
CA ASP A 768 3.56 19.48 -6.16
C ASP A 768 2.23 19.11 -5.47
N LEU A 769 1.12 19.25 -6.20
CA LEU A 769 -0.21 19.00 -5.65
C LEU A 769 -0.49 17.49 -5.44
N LYS A 770 -0.77 17.11 -4.19
CA LYS A 770 -1.21 15.76 -3.75
C LYS A 770 -2.08 15.88 -2.48
N CYS A 771 -2.90 14.88 -2.13
CA CYS A 771 -3.81 15.00 -0.98
C CYS A 771 -3.09 15.27 0.36
N ASN A 772 -1.84 14.82 0.52
CA ASN A 772 -1.05 15.11 1.72
C ASN A 772 -0.67 16.60 1.87
N GLN A 773 -0.69 17.37 0.77
CA GLN A 773 -0.44 18.83 0.77
C GLN A 773 -1.73 19.65 0.88
N VAL A 774 -2.82 19.00 1.26
CA VAL A 774 -4.09 19.63 1.58
C VAL A 774 -4.37 19.40 3.05
N LEU A 775 -4.41 20.47 3.83
CA LEU A 775 -4.69 20.41 5.26
C LEU A 775 -6.13 20.83 5.55
N ILE A 776 -6.70 20.27 6.61
CA ILE A 776 -8.06 20.55 7.03
C ILE A 776 -8.04 21.46 8.26
N SER A 777 -8.67 22.62 8.14
CA SER A 777 -8.80 23.59 9.24
C SER A 777 -9.61 23.01 10.39
N LYS A 778 -9.58 23.67 11.56
CA LYS A 778 -10.44 23.32 12.71
C LYS A 778 -11.94 23.31 12.35
N ASP A 779 -12.34 24.18 11.42
CA ASP A 779 -13.71 24.33 10.95
C ASP A 779 -14.05 23.36 9.80
N GLY A 780 -13.13 22.44 9.48
CA GLY A 780 -13.32 21.40 8.47
C GLY A 780 -13.02 21.85 7.04
N VAL A 781 -12.45 23.03 6.81
CA VAL A 781 -12.19 23.55 5.45
C VAL A 781 -10.87 23.02 4.89
N ALA A 782 -10.88 22.53 3.64
CA ALA A 782 -9.69 22.10 2.93
C ALA A 782 -8.87 23.31 2.43
N MET A 783 -7.56 23.28 2.72
CA MET A 783 -6.62 24.36 2.47
C MET A 783 -5.33 23.85 1.82
N LEU A 784 -4.89 24.49 0.75
CA LEU A 784 -3.60 24.22 0.11
C LEU A 784 -2.42 24.67 0.98
N THR A 785 -1.34 23.90 0.96
CA THR A 785 -0.08 24.21 1.65
C THR A 785 1.15 23.71 0.86
N ASP A 786 2.34 23.90 1.42
CA ASP A 786 3.64 23.46 0.89
C ASP A 786 4.01 24.10 -0.46
N PHE A 787 4.39 25.38 -0.41
CA PHE A 787 4.72 26.19 -1.59
C PHE A 787 6.21 26.12 -1.97
N GLY A 788 6.98 25.17 -1.42
CA GLY A 788 8.42 25.07 -1.61
C GLY A 788 8.87 24.84 -3.06
N LEU A 789 8.00 24.25 -3.88
CA LEU A 789 8.22 24.09 -5.33
C LEU A 789 7.37 25.06 -6.17
N SER A 790 6.54 25.88 -5.54
CA SER A 790 5.66 26.82 -6.25
C SER A 790 6.44 27.99 -6.85
N PHE A 791 5.94 28.53 -7.95
CA PHE A 791 6.55 29.70 -8.62
C PHE A 791 5.52 30.51 -9.41
N ASN A 792 5.89 31.74 -9.77
CA ASN A 792 5.09 32.53 -10.68
C ASN A 792 5.37 32.11 -12.14
N SER A 793 4.33 31.80 -12.91
CA SER A 793 4.45 31.38 -14.31
C SER A 793 5.15 32.39 -15.23
N ALA A 794 5.23 33.67 -14.84
CA ALA A 794 6.04 34.68 -15.54
C ALA A 794 7.56 34.50 -15.34
N GLU A 795 7.97 33.82 -14.26
CA GLU A 795 9.37 33.55 -13.89
C GLU A 795 9.88 32.20 -14.48
N ALA A 796 9.00 31.44 -15.14
CA ALA A 796 9.22 30.04 -15.54
C ALA A 796 10.19 29.80 -16.71
N ARG A 797 10.74 30.83 -17.35
CA ARG A 797 11.61 30.68 -18.55
C ARG A 797 13.02 30.13 -18.27
N GLY A 798 13.28 29.53 -17.10
CA GLY A 798 14.61 29.04 -16.75
C GLY A 798 14.69 28.01 -15.62
N VAL A 799 13.61 27.28 -15.33
CA VAL A 799 13.66 26.19 -14.34
C VAL A 799 13.73 24.85 -15.09
N ALA A 800 14.95 24.36 -15.33
CA ALA A 800 15.18 22.99 -15.76
C ALA A 800 14.83 22.03 -14.60
N SER A 801 14.14 20.94 -14.92
CA SER A 801 13.68 19.89 -14.00
C SER A 801 14.83 19.01 -13.51
N GLY A 802 15.77 19.58 -12.78
CA GLY A 802 16.87 18.86 -12.12
C GLY A 802 16.54 18.59 -10.64
N ASN A 803 16.37 17.31 -10.29
CA ASN A 803 16.35 16.76 -8.93
C ASN A 803 15.22 17.14 -7.96
N THR A 804 13.95 16.94 -8.35
CA THR A 804 12.85 16.81 -7.36
C THR A 804 11.81 15.76 -7.78
N LEU A 805 12.16 14.46 -7.65
CA LEU A 805 11.21 13.34 -7.78
C LEU A 805 10.33 13.22 -6.51
N GLY A 806 9.57 14.25 -6.21
CA GLY A 806 8.43 14.18 -5.30
C GLY A 806 7.14 13.97 -6.09
N ALA A 807 6.37 12.94 -5.75
CA ALA A 807 4.98 12.74 -6.22
C ALA A 807 4.78 12.44 -7.72
N LEU A 808 5.64 11.61 -8.33
CA LEU A 808 5.56 11.20 -9.74
C LEU A 808 4.14 10.81 -10.22
N ARG A 809 3.39 10.09 -9.37
CA ARG A 809 2.04 9.57 -9.69
C ARG A 809 0.96 10.64 -9.89
N TRP A 810 1.22 11.89 -9.47
CA TRP A 810 0.32 13.02 -9.63
C TRP A 810 0.77 13.94 -10.79
N LYS A 811 1.95 13.72 -11.38
CA LYS A 811 2.51 14.62 -12.39
C LYS A 811 1.91 14.39 -13.76
N ALA A 812 1.72 15.50 -14.48
CA ALA A 812 1.23 15.52 -15.85
C ALA A 812 2.27 14.94 -16.83
N PRO A 813 1.84 14.28 -17.92
CA PRO A 813 2.73 13.61 -18.87
C PRO A 813 3.80 14.54 -19.44
N GLU A 814 3.44 15.76 -19.82
CA GLU A 814 4.35 16.75 -20.39
C GLU A 814 5.40 17.27 -19.39
N VAL A 815 5.22 17.02 -18.09
CA VAL A 815 6.18 17.40 -17.04
C VAL A 815 7.20 16.30 -16.78
N ILE A 816 6.85 15.04 -17.09
CA ILE A 816 7.66 13.86 -16.77
C ILE A 816 8.15 13.08 -18.00
N ARG A 817 7.76 13.49 -19.22
CA ARG A 817 8.33 12.98 -20.48
C ARG A 817 9.84 13.20 -20.51
N LYS A 818 10.57 12.22 -21.07
CA LYS A 818 12.01 12.35 -21.31
C LYS A 818 12.24 13.30 -22.51
N ASP A 819 11.35 13.24 -23.50
CA ASP A 819 11.31 14.09 -24.68
C ASP A 819 10.64 15.44 -24.43
N ASN A 820 11.39 16.53 -24.61
CA ASN A 820 10.90 17.91 -24.52
C ASN A 820 10.03 18.20 -23.26
N PRO A 821 10.53 17.90 -22.05
CA PRO A 821 9.77 18.14 -20.82
C PRO A 821 9.43 19.62 -20.71
N THR A 822 8.14 19.89 -20.52
CA THR A 822 7.68 21.24 -20.23
C THR A 822 7.78 21.50 -18.73
N ALA A 823 8.20 22.71 -18.36
CA ALA A 823 8.18 23.12 -16.97
C ALA A 823 6.74 23.03 -16.43
N PRO A 824 6.56 22.68 -15.13
CA PRO A 824 5.26 22.70 -14.49
C PRO A 824 4.54 24.02 -14.76
N ASN A 825 3.24 23.93 -15.00
CA ASN A 825 2.41 25.05 -15.36
C ASN A 825 0.99 24.85 -14.81
N THR A 826 0.13 25.85 -14.97
CA THR A 826 -1.25 25.79 -14.45
C THR A 826 -2.04 24.61 -15.03
N THR A 827 -1.82 24.23 -16.29
CA THR A 827 -2.47 23.04 -16.89
C THR A 827 -1.95 21.71 -16.35
N SER A 828 -0.71 21.67 -15.86
CA SER A 828 -0.17 20.49 -15.16
C SER A 828 -0.69 20.37 -13.71
N ASP A 829 -1.00 21.49 -13.05
CA ASP A 829 -1.68 21.48 -11.75
C ASP A 829 -3.11 20.92 -11.88
N VAL A 830 -3.80 21.23 -12.99
CA VAL A 830 -5.14 20.68 -13.30
C VAL A 830 -5.08 19.15 -13.44
N TYR A 831 -4.04 18.62 -14.08
CA TYR A 831 -3.82 17.17 -14.12
C TYR A 831 -3.62 16.59 -12.71
N SER A 832 -2.77 17.23 -11.90
CA SER A 832 -2.53 16.83 -10.51
C SER A 832 -3.81 16.83 -9.68
N LEU A 833 -4.72 17.79 -9.90
CA LEU A 833 -6.04 17.82 -9.27
C LEU A 833 -6.86 16.58 -9.63
N GLY A 834 -6.86 16.15 -10.90
CA GLY A 834 -7.54 14.92 -11.30
C GLY A 834 -6.98 13.68 -10.58
N MET A 835 -5.67 13.62 -10.35
CA MET A 835 -5.04 12.56 -9.56
C MET A 835 -5.40 12.64 -8.07
N CYS A 836 -5.54 13.85 -7.50
CA CYS A 836 -6.10 14.03 -6.16
C CYS A 836 -7.56 13.56 -6.05
N ILE A 837 -8.38 13.73 -7.09
CA ILE A 837 -9.76 13.20 -7.12
C ILE A 837 -9.73 11.67 -7.05
N VAL A 838 -8.86 11.02 -7.85
CA VAL A 838 -8.68 9.56 -7.80
C VAL A 838 -8.28 9.11 -6.40
N GLU A 839 -7.30 9.78 -5.79
CA GLU A 839 -6.83 9.44 -4.45
C GLU A 839 -7.91 9.62 -3.37
N ALA A 840 -8.60 10.76 -3.37
CA ALA A 840 -9.61 11.09 -2.38
C ALA A 840 -10.85 10.19 -2.46
N VAL A 841 -11.29 9.83 -3.68
CA VAL A 841 -12.48 8.98 -3.88
C VAL A 841 -12.19 7.51 -3.61
N THR A 842 -11.01 7.02 -4.03
CA THR A 842 -10.66 5.60 -3.88
C THR A 842 -10.02 5.27 -2.53
N GLY A 843 -9.41 6.26 -1.87
CA GLY A 843 -8.55 6.07 -0.70
C GLY A 843 -7.19 5.44 -1.02
N LYS A 844 -6.88 5.20 -2.30
CA LYS A 844 -5.62 4.60 -2.77
C LYS A 844 -4.78 5.62 -3.52
N VAL A 845 -3.46 5.46 -3.47
CA VAL A 845 -2.57 6.28 -4.31
C VAL A 845 -2.90 6.07 -5.79
N PRO A 846 -2.82 7.11 -6.64
CA PRO A 846 -3.03 6.95 -8.08
C PRO A 846 -2.07 5.91 -8.65
N TRP A 847 -2.54 5.11 -9.62
CA TRP A 847 -1.81 3.96 -10.19
C TRP A 847 -1.62 2.75 -9.26
N GLY A 848 -2.16 2.78 -8.04
CA GLY A 848 -2.07 1.65 -7.11
C GLY A 848 -0.63 1.31 -6.74
N ASP A 849 -0.31 0.02 -6.70
CA ASP A 849 1.00 -0.49 -6.25
C ASP A 849 2.05 -0.60 -7.38
N LEU A 850 1.73 -0.15 -8.60
CA LEU A 850 2.67 -0.18 -9.73
C LEU A 850 3.96 0.60 -9.40
N PRO A 851 5.17 0.12 -9.72
CA PRO A 851 6.41 0.88 -9.50
C PRO A 851 6.42 2.22 -10.24
N ASP A 852 7.06 3.24 -9.66
CA ASP A 852 7.13 4.60 -10.22
C ASP A 852 7.64 4.65 -11.69
N PRO A 853 8.67 3.89 -12.12
CA PRO A 853 9.07 3.81 -13.53
C PRO A 853 7.97 3.29 -14.46
N VAL A 854 7.17 2.32 -14.00
CA VAL A 854 6.04 1.76 -14.75
C VAL A 854 4.91 2.78 -14.85
N VAL A 855 4.65 3.53 -13.78
CA VAL A 855 3.71 4.66 -13.81
C VAL A 855 4.16 5.72 -14.83
N LYS A 856 5.44 6.10 -14.80
CA LYS A 856 6.02 7.02 -15.77
C LYS A 856 5.81 6.51 -17.19
N PHE A 857 6.13 5.25 -17.44
CA PHE A 857 5.96 4.59 -18.75
C PHE A 857 4.52 4.66 -19.27
N HIS A 858 3.53 4.35 -18.44
CA HIS A 858 2.12 4.41 -18.84
C HIS A 858 1.67 5.85 -19.12
N VAL A 859 1.98 6.78 -18.21
CA VAL A 859 1.56 8.18 -18.31
C VAL A 859 2.17 8.84 -19.55
N THR A 860 3.46 8.63 -19.83
CA THR A 860 4.13 9.26 -20.98
C THR A 860 3.64 8.71 -22.32
N ARG A 861 3.19 7.45 -22.37
CA ARG A 861 2.60 6.77 -23.55
C ARG A 861 1.08 6.92 -23.69
N GLU A 862 0.49 7.91 -23.03
CA GLU A 862 -0.93 8.24 -23.13
C GLU A 862 -1.87 7.09 -22.73
N GLN A 863 -1.39 6.20 -21.86
CA GLN A 863 -2.22 5.16 -21.26
C GLN A 863 -2.84 5.73 -19.99
N PHE A 864 -4.17 5.70 -19.89
CA PHE A 864 -4.89 6.22 -18.74
C PHE A 864 -5.21 5.13 -17.71
N LEU A 865 -5.44 5.55 -16.46
CA LEU A 865 -5.89 4.67 -15.39
C LEU A 865 -7.17 3.91 -15.80
N PRO A 866 -7.30 2.60 -15.50
CA PRO A 866 -8.60 1.94 -15.58
C PRO A 866 -9.56 2.55 -14.57
N ARG A 867 -10.85 2.64 -14.91
CA ARG A 867 -11.88 3.21 -14.02
C ARG A 867 -11.95 2.44 -12.70
N PRO A 868 -11.67 3.06 -11.54
CA PRO A 868 -11.78 2.39 -10.26
C PRO A 868 -13.25 2.09 -9.90
N LYS A 869 -13.50 0.96 -9.24
CA LYS A 869 -14.84 0.53 -8.77
C LYS A 869 -15.55 1.57 -7.89
N ALA A 870 -14.80 2.45 -7.22
CA ALA A 870 -15.34 3.52 -6.39
C ALA A 870 -16.10 4.59 -7.20
N PHE A 871 -15.80 4.76 -8.49
CA PHE A 871 -16.49 5.69 -9.37
C PHE A 871 -17.70 5.01 -10.03
N GLN A 872 -18.86 5.00 -9.37
CA GLN A 872 -20.09 4.41 -9.94
C GLN A 872 -20.83 5.36 -10.89
N ASN A 873 -20.66 6.67 -10.73
CA ASN A 873 -21.25 7.68 -11.61
C ASN A 873 -20.35 7.96 -12.83
N ASN A 874 -20.90 7.83 -14.04
CA ASN A 874 -20.16 8.10 -15.29
C ASN A 874 -19.64 9.55 -15.36
N ALA A 875 -20.42 10.53 -14.92
CA ALA A 875 -20.04 11.94 -14.97
C ALA A 875 -18.80 12.24 -14.11
N GLN A 876 -18.68 11.57 -12.94
CA GLN A 876 -17.52 11.72 -12.06
C GLN A 876 -16.23 11.19 -12.71
N TRP A 877 -16.33 10.08 -13.45
CA TRP A 877 -15.17 9.54 -14.16
C TRP A 877 -14.82 10.35 -15.42
N GLU A 878 -15.82 10.87 -16.14
CA GLU A 878 -15.59 11.80 -17.25
C GLU A 878 -14.89 13.09 -16.81
N LEU A 879 -15.20 13.62 -15.61
CA LEU A 879 -14.48 14.75 -15.03
C LEU A 879 -12.99 14.42 -14.87
N VAL A 880 -12.66 13.26 -14.27
CA VAL A 880 -11.25 12.82 -14.08
C VAL A 880 -10.53 12.70 -15.43
N LYS A 881 -11.15 12.07 -16.44
CA LYS A 881 -10.58 11.98 -17.79
C LYS A 881 -10.36 13.35 -18.44
N SER A 882 -11.26 14.30 -18.21
CA SER A 882 -11.16 15.64 -18.79
C SER A 882 -10.07 16.50 -18.11
N LEU A 883 -9.88 16.33 -16.80
CA LEU A 883 -8.80 16.97 -16.05
C LEU A 883 -7.43 16.38 -16.42
N CYS A 884 -7.39 15.07 -16.66
CA CYS A 884 -6.16 14.35 -16.95
C CYS A 884 -5.98 14.01 -18.43
N ALA A 885 -6.56 14.79 -19.35
CA ALA A 885 -6.33 14.61 -20.79
C ALA A 885 -4.83 14.74 -21.10
N PHE A 886 -4.26 13.84 -21.90
CA PHE A 886 -2.81 13.82 -22.12
C PHE A 886 -2.30 15.08 -22.81
N ASP A 887 -3.00 15.54 -23.84
CA ASP A 887 -2.76 16.82 -24.50
C ASP A 887 -3.19 17.98 -23.57
N PRO A 888 -2.25 18.83 -23.12
CA PRO A 888 -2.56 19.96 -22.23
C PRO A 888 -3.60 20.93 -22.81
N SER A 889 -3.67 21.06 -24.14
CA SER A 889 -4.63 21.94 -24.81
C SER A 889 -6.07 21.43 -24.76
N LYS A 890 -6.25 20.12 -24.51
CA LYS A 890 -7.57 19.47 -24.38
C LYS A 890 -8.04 19.36 -22.93
N ARG A 891 -7.21 19.74 -21.96
CA ARG A 891 -7.60 19.66 -20.54
C ARG A 891 -8.68 20.67 -20.21
N MET A 892 -9.59 20.23 -19.35
CA MET A 892 -10.62 21.07 -18.79
C MET A 892 -10.02 22.31 -18.13
N THR A 893 -10.67 23.47 -18.29
CA THR A 893 -10.21 24.68 -17.60
C THR A 893 -10.46 24.57 -16.10
N MET A 894 -9.64 25.23 -15.30
CA MET A 894 -9.82 25.24 -13.83
C MET A 894 -11.18 25.81 -13.41
N SER A 895 -11.75 26.77 -14.15
CA SER A 895 -13.09 27.32 -13.88
C SER A 895 -14.19 26.28 -14.12
N ASP A 896 -14.10 25.51 -15.21
CA ASP A 896 -15.09 24.47 -15.51
C ASP A 896 -15.01 23.33 -14.49
N ALA A 897 -13.78 22.99 -14.08
CA ALA A 897 -13.52 21.99 -13.05
C ALA A 897 -14.17 22.37 -11.71
N VAL A 898 -14.04 23.64 -11.28
CA VAL A 898 -14.74 24.15 -10.08
C VAL A 898 -16.25 24.00 -10.23
N GLY A 899 -16.82 24.36 -11.38
CA GLY A 899 -18.26 24.24 -11.63
C GLY A 899 -18.78 22.80 -11.52
N GLN A 900 -18.07 21.83 -12.09
CA GLN A 900 -18.47 20.41 -11.98
C GLN A 900 -18.28 19.86 -10.57
N LEU A 901 -17.17 20.19 -9.90
CA LEU A 901 -16.93 19.78 -8.51
C LEU A 901 -17.96 20.40 -7.55
N GLN A 902 -18.42 21.63 -7.82
CA GLN A 902 -19.50 22.25 -7.07
C GLN A 902 -20.80 21.45 -7.19
N ALA A 903 -21.16 21.01 -8.39
CA ALA A 903 -22.35 20.19 -8.62
C ALA A 903 -22.27 18.87 -7.83
N PHE A 904 -21.14 18.15 -7.90
CA PHE A 904 -20.96 16.91 -7.13
C PHE A 904 -20.93 17.13 -5.62
N ALA A 905 -20.34 18.24 -5.14
CA ALA A 905 -20.36 18.61 -3.74
C ALA A 905 -21.79 18.89 -3.23
N GLN A 906 -22.63 19.47 -4.09
CA GLN A 906 -24.02 19.78 -3.77
C GLN A 906 -24.90 18.52 -3.79
N GLU A 907 -24.65 17.61 -4.73
CA GLU A 907 -25.26 16.26 -4.74
C GLU A 907 -24.90 15.47 -3.48
N GLU A 908 -23.61 15.44 -3.10
CA GLU A 908 -23.13 14.77 -1.88
C GLU A 908 -23.82 15.32 -0.62
N LEU A 909 -23.98 16.65 -0.53
CA LEU A 909 -24.68 17.31 0.57
C LEU A 909 -26.17 16.96 0.61
N ILE A 910 -26.83 16.82 -0.55
CA ILE A 910 -28.24 16.43 -0.62
C ILE A 910 -28.41 14.99 -0.14
N GLN A 911 -27.53 14.07 -0.55
CA GLN A 911 -27.57 12.67 -0.13
C GLN A 911 -27.36 12.51 1.38
N GLU A 912 -26.41 13.26 1.96
CA GLU A 912 -26.18 13.28 3.41
C GLU A 912 -27.46 13.72 4.16
N ARG A 913 -28.12 14.80 3.73
CA ARG A 913 -29.36 15.29 4.38
C ARG A 913 -30.53 14.32 4.22
N ILE A 914 -30.61 13.58 3.12
CA ILE A 914 -31.60 12.52 2.92
C ILE A 914 -31.34 11.36 3.90
N ALA A 915 -30.09 10.92 4.03
CA ALA A 915 -29.71 9.86 4.96
C ALA A 915 -30.01 10.23 6.42
N GLU A 916 -29.63 11.44 6.85
CA GLU A 916 -29.96 11.97 8.20
C GLU A 916 -31.49 12.03 8.45
N SER A 917 -32.26 12.38 7.41
CA SER A 917 -33.73 12.42 7.50
C SER A 917 -34.36 11.02 7.57
N LEU A 918 -33.75 10.01 6.95
CA LEU A 918 -34.19 8.62 7.01
C LEU A 918 -33.84 7.98 8.35
N GLU A 919 -32.63 8.21 8.88
CA GLU A 919 -32.23 7.74 10.21
C GLU A 919 -33.09 8.34 11.33
N THR A 920 -33.44 9.63 11.22
CA THR A 920 -34.36 10.27 12.19
C THR A 920 -35.80 9.77 12.07
N ALA A 921 -36.24 9.34 10.88
CA ALA A 921 -37.55 8.72 10.69
C ALA A 921 -37.60 7.27 11.19
N GLU A 922 -36.53 6.49 10.99
CA GLU A 922 -36.41 5.11 11.49
C GLU A 922 -36.20 5.04 13.01
N GLY A 923 -35.53 6.01 13.62
CA GLY A 923 -35.41 6.11 15.08
C GLY A 923 -36.67 6.64 15.80
N ALA A 924 -37.64 7.17 15.05
CA ALA A 924 -38.92 7.67 15.57
C ALA A 924 -40.09 6.69 15.37
N MET A 925 -39.91 5.64 14.56
CA MET A 925 -40.78 4.46 14.47
C MET A 925 -40.36 3.41 15.49
#